data_AF-A0AA38YSL3-F1
#
_entry.id   AF-A0AA38YSL3-F1
#
_cell.length_a   1.000
_cell.length_b   1.000
_cell.length_c   1.000
_cell.angle_alpha   90.00
_cell.angle_beta   90.00
_cell.angle_gamma   90.00
#
_symmetry.space_group_name_H-M   'P 1'
#
loop_
_entity.id
_entity.type
_entity.pdbx_description
1 polymer ?
#
loop_
_entity_poly.entity_id
_entity_poly.type
_entity_poly.pdbx_seq_one_letter_code
_entity_poly.pdbx_strand_id
1 'polypeptide(L)'
;MATGVEWKESEKVAGIALEFPANDNATSSPSSPPKLPRRLRRRLIESKSPSTVEEIEAKLKEADLRRQQFYEGLSNKARAKMRSHSWSPLQETDLGQRLEAKLKAAEQKRLSILSNAQMRLAKLDELRQAAKTGLEMRFVKERDELGMKVESRVQQAETNRMLLLKAYRQRRAAKEERAAQSLMRRMMQDSKYKECVRAAIHQKRAAAERKRLGLLEAEKTRAHARVLRVRKVAKFVYSQREIERRRMKDQLEDRLQKAKRQREEYLRQRGSLHSSVRANSKVINEQGELLARKLARCWRRFVRLRRTTFSLTKSYNDLEISLESVRSMPFEKLALQMESANTIQTVKALLDRFESRLMISHAATPTRSLSNLENIDHLVMCVTSPKRRGNTNNRGVNRVGSSREGAQRHVKLSRYLVRVVLCAYMILGHPDEVFSEKGEHEIALAESAATFVQEFELLIKIILDGPTHTTQGGTNSSVPNQLTFRSQLEAFDRSWCSYLYSFVAWKVKDAKLLEEDLVKAACQLEISMMQNCKLTPEGDTGSLSHDMKAIQKQVTEDQKLLRTKVQNLSGNAGLEQMECALSDAWSRFFEARETGSSLVSSVAHISSPILPGSSNNSSILGEMGNISESMERSDHIVYPLFKKDDSSPGNEVVSSTPLRSDMDGYGAMSVTENELLVNEIVHEHGHGFADSFDVSDNDQSSIKVSM
;
A
#
# COMPACT_ATOMS: atom_id res chain seq x y z
N MET A 1 -57.44 2.91 78.75
CA MET A 1 -56.46 3.23 79.81
C MET A 1 -56.33 4.75 79.90
N ALA A 2 -56.06 5.27 81.10
CA ALA A 2 -55.50 6.59 81.45
C ALA A 2 -55.93 7.88 80.67
N THR A 3 -56.51 8.83 81.42
CA THR A 3 -56.27 10.30 81.42
C THR A 3 -56.34 11.09 80.09
N GLY A 4 -57.13 12.16 79.91
CA GLY A 4 -57.73 13.11 80.86
C GLY A 4 -56.74 14.25 81.19
N VAL A 5 -57.09 15.55 81.09
CA VAL A 5 -58.39 16.21 80.80
C VAL A 5 -58.16 17.64 80.21
N GLU A 6 -59.23 18.28 79.70
CA GLU A 6 -59.52 19.74 79.82
C GLU A 6 -58.87 20.73 78.80
N TRP A 7 -59.41 21.93 78.47
CA TRP A 7 -60.63 22.69 78.89
C TRP A 7 -61.49 23.17 77.69
N LYS A 8 -62.80 23.33 77.92
CA LYS A 8 -63.85 24.25 77.34
C LYS A 8 -63.91 24.56 75.82
N GLU A 9 -65.02 24.28 75.12
CA GLU A 9 -66.41 24.84 75.22
C GLU A 9 -66.51 26.35 74.90
N SER A 10 -67.52 26.87 74.19
CA SER A 10 -68.60 26.33 73.34
C SER A 10 -69.32 27.53 72.69
N GLU A 11 -69.74 27.47 71.42
CA GLU A 11 -71.09 27.83 70.93
C GLU A 11 -71.20 27.92 69.39
N LYS A 12 -72.44 27.93 68.90
CA LYS A 12 -72.87 27.80 67.50
C LYS A 12 -72.83 29.14 66.75
N VAL A 13 -72.78 29.09 65.41
CA VAL A 13 -73.82 29.61 64.47
C VAL A 13 -73.25 29.93 63.06
N ALA A 14 -73.99 29.48 62.03
CA ALA A 14 -74.08 29.95 60.64
C ALA A 14 -72.87 29.95 59.67
N GLY A 15 -73.21 29.60 58.41
CA GLY A 15 -72.50 30.00 57.20
C GLY A 15 -71.47 28.99 56.67
N ILE A 16 -71.18 28.92 55.37
CA ILE A 16 -71.75 29.56 54.17
C ILE A 16 -71.55 28.54 53.02
N ALA A 17 -72.53 28.38 52.13
CA ALA A 17 -72.34 27.61 50.91
C ALA A 17 -71.64 28.47 49.84
N LEU A 18 -70.51 28.00 49.31
CA LEU A 18 -69.81 28.62 48.17
C LEU A 18 -69.52 27.53 47.12
N GLU A 19 -70.09 27.69 45.93
CA GLU A 19 -69.76 26.88 44.75
C GLU A 19 -68.53 27.43 44.03
N PHE A 20 -67.73 26.53 43.45
CA PHE A 20 -66.66 26.86 42.51
C PHE A 20 -66.91 26.12 41.19
N PRO A 21 -67.02 26.82 40.04
CA PRO A 21 -67.32 26.18 38.76
C PRO A 21 -66.05 25.65 38.09
N ALA A 22 -66.12 24.42 37.57
CA ALA A 22 -65.16 23.86 36.62
C ALA A 22 -65.83 23.73 35.25
N ASN A 23 -65.17 24.22 34.20
CA ASN A 23 -65.76 24.38 32.86
C ASN A 23 -65.37 23.23 31.91
N ASP A 24 -66.14 23.12 30.81
CA ASP A 24 -65.90 22.36 29.56
C ASP A 24 -66.62 21.00 29.42
N ASN A 25 -67.86 21.01 28.90
CA ASN A 25 -68.19 20.45 27.57
C ASN A 25 -69.70 20.48 27.20
N ALA A 26 -69.95 20.56 25.87
CA ALA A 26 -71.16 20.16 25.14
C ALA A 26 -72.56 20.77 25.47
N THR A 27 -73.03 21.61 24.53
CA THR A 27 -74.40 21.63 23.93
C THR A 27 -75.60 21.14 24.76
N SER A 28 -76.36 22.05 25.39
CA SER A 28 -77.82 22.26 25.13
C SER A 28 -78.47 23.26 26.11
N SER A 29 -79.23 24.21 25.56
CA SER A 29 -80.28 24.97 26.26
C SER A 29 -81.55 24.09 26.38
N PRO A 30 -82.61 24.40 27.19
CA PRO A 30 -82.90 25.70 27.81
C PRO A 30 -83.51 25.70 29.25
N SER A 31 -83.46 26.84 29.95
CA SER A 31 -84.66 27.57 30.44
C SER A 31 -84.30 28.68 31.44
N SER A 32 -84.65 29.92 31.12
CA SER A 32 -84.71 31.04 32.08
C SER A 32 -85.99 31.86 31.80
N PRO A 33 -86.72 32.31 32.83
CA PRO A 33 -88.09 32.79 32.64
C PRO A 33 -88.16 34.18 31.96
N PRO A 34 -89.26 34.47 31.24
CA PRO A 34 -89.36 35.64 30.36
C PRO A 34 -89.39 36.98 31.08
N LYS A 35 -88.77 37.98 30.45
CA LYS A 35 -88.61 39.36 30.96
C LYS A 35 -89.97 40.05 31.15
N LEU A 36 -90.43 40.19 32.39
CA LEU A 36 -91.66 40.93 32.74
C LEU A 36 -91.64 42.39 32.22
N PRO A 37 -92.75 42.88 31.62
CA PRO A 37 -92.87 44.25 31.10
C PRO A 37 -92.55 45.35 32.13
N ARG A 38 -91.90 46.45 31.69
CA ARG A 38 -91.52 47.60 32.53
C ARG A 38 -92.67 48.16 33.38
N ARG A 39 -93.92 48.10 32.89
CA ARG A 39 -95.12 48.58 33.60
C ARG A 39 -95.42 47.77 34.88
N LEU A 40 -95.14 46.46 34.88
CA LEU A 40 -95.30 45.60 36.06
C LEU A 40 -94.13 45.76 37.04
N ARG A 41 -92.90 45.94 36.52
CA ARG A 41 -91.73 46.23 37.38
C ARG A 41 -91.93 47.48 38.25
N ARG A 42 -92.46 48.58 37.71
CA ARG A 42 -92.77 49.77 38.53
C ARG A 42 -93.84 49.51 39.61
N ARG A 43 -94.83 48.64 39.34
CA ARG A 43 -95.88 48.31 40.31
C ARG A 43 -95.42 47.37 41.42
N LEU A 44 -94.45 46.49 41.18
CA LEU A 44 -93.84 45.67 42.24
C LEU A 44 -92.83 46.44 43.10
N ILE A 45 -92.27 47.55 42.60
CA ILE A 45 -91.33 48.40 43.37
C ILE A 45 -92.08 49.36 44.31
N GLU A 46 -93.33 49.74 43.99
CA GLU A 46 -94.23 50.39 44.96
C GLU A 46 -94.85 49.36 45.92
N SER A 47 -94.08 48.95 46.91
CA SER A 47 -94.58 48.25 48.11
C SER A 47 -95.40 49.22 48.99
N LYS A 48 -96.62 49.54 48.55
CA LYS A 48 -97.57 50.28 49.37
C LYS A 48 -98.02 49.41 50.53
N SER A 49 -97.96 49.99 51.74
CA SER A 49 -98.48 49.42 52.98
C SER A 49 -99.97 49.03 52.83
N PRO A 50 -100.47 48.07 53.62
CA PRO A 50 -101.86 47.63 53.53
C PRO A 50 -102.81 48.82 53.77
N SER A 51 -103.63 49.14 52.77
CA SER A 51 -104.59 50.23 52.81
C SER A 51 -105.65 49.97 53.88
N THR A 52 -105.85 50.92 54.78
CA THR A 52 -106.90 50.89 55.80
C THR A 52 -108.29 50.91 55.17
N VAL A 53 -109.28 50.34 55.87
CA VAL A 53 -110.66 50.17 55.36
C VAL A 53 -111.28 51.50 54.91
N GLU A 54 -111.05 52.58 55.67
CA GLU A 54 -111.48 53.94 55.36
C GLU A 54 -110.95 54.43 54.00
N GLU A 55 -109.71 54.06 53.64
CA GLU A 55 -109.07 54.45 52.38
C GLU A 55 -109.66 53.68 51.19
N ILE A 56 -110.19 52.47 51.42
CA ILE A 56 -110.92 51.67 50.44
C ILE A 56 -112.31 52.26 50.22
N GLU A 57 -113.03 52.59 51.30
CA GLU A 57 -114.35 53.25 51.22
C GLU A 57 -114.28 54.62 50.55
N ALA A 58 -113.25 55.43 50.83
CA ALA A 58 -113.03 56.71 50.17
C ALA A 58 -112.86 56.54 48.65
N LYS A 59 -112.07 55.56 48.20
CA LYS A 59 -111.86 55.25 46.78
C LYS A 59 -113.13 54.72 46.10
N LEU A 60 -113.99 54.01 46.83
CA LEU A 60 -115.31 53.57 46.32
C LEU A 60 -116.26 54.77 46.16
N LYS A 61 -116.39 55.63 47.18
CA LYS A 61 -117.20 56.87 47.11
C LYS A 61 -116.73 57.80 45.98
N GLU A 62 -115.42 57.94 45.79
CA GLU A 62 -114.85 58.73 44.69
C GLU A 62 -115.17 58.10 43.31
N ALA A 63 -115.13 56.77 43.19
CA ALA A 63 -115.52 56.07 41.97
C ALA A 63 -117.01 56.25 41.63
N ASP A 64 -117.88 56.27 42.64
CA ASP A 64 -119.31 56.54 42.46
C ASP A 64 -119.61 58.00 42.10
N LEU A 65 -118.91 58.96 42.69
CA LEU A 65 -118.98 60.37 42.27
C LEU A 65 -118.57 60.53 40.79
N ARG A 66 -117.48 59.87 40.36
CA ARG A 66 -117.05 59.86 38.95
C ARG A 66 -118.10 59.19 38.03
N ARG A 67 -118.81 58.15 38.49
CA ARG A 67 -119.94 57.57 37.76
C ARG A 67 -121.12 58.54 37.62
N GLN A 68 -121.50 59.23 38.70
CA GLN A 68 -122.58 60.22 38.67
C GLN A 68 -122.29 61.37 37.70
N GLN A 69 -121.09 61.97 37.77
CA GLN A 69 -120.65 63.03 36.85
C GLN A 69 -120.64 62.57 35.38
N PHE A 70 -120.34 61.30 35.11
CA PHE A 70 -120.40 60.74 33.76
C PHE A 70 -121.85 60.64 33.24
N TYR A 71 -122.79 60.19 34.05
CA TYR A 71 -124.21 60.15 33.68
C TYR A 71 -124.82 61.56 33.51
N GLU A 72 -124.39 62.53 34.32
CA GLU A 72 -124.77 63.94 34.16
C GLU A 72 -124.16 64.58 32.89
N GLY A 73 -122.93 64.19 32.52
CA GLY A 73 -122.31 64.56 31.25
C GLY A 73 -123.06 63.99 30.03
N LEU A 74 -123.68 62.81 30.17
CA LEU A 74 -124.54 62.21 29.15
C LEU A 74 -125.93 62.89 29.06
N SER A 75 -126.58 63.20 30.18
CA SER A 75 -127.89 63.90 30.16
C SER A 75 -127.78 65.29 29.52
N ASN A 76 -126.69 66.02 29.80
CA ASN A 76 -126.43 67.33 29.19
C ASN A 76 -126.09 67.24 27.68
N LYS A 77 -125.69 66.07 27.16
CA LYS A 77 -125.56 65.81 25.72
C LYS A 77 -126.90 65.53 25.02
N ALA A 78 -127.93 65.16 25.77
CA ALA A 78 -129.21 64.67 25.26
C ALA A 78 -130.31 65.75 25.11
N ARG A 79 -130.05 67.02 25.44
CA ARG A 79 -131.01 68.11 25.15
C ARG A 79 -130.99 68.47 23.66
N ALA A 80 -132.17 68.53 23.05
CA ALA A 80 -132.34 69.04 21.70
C ALA A 80 -131.90 70.52 21.60
N LYS A 81 -131.10 70.86 20.59
CA LYS A 81 -130.74 72.26 20.32
C LYS A 81 -131.96 73.04 19.86
N MET A 82 -132.23 74.19 20.49
CA MET A 82 -133.25 75.12 20.00
C MET A 82 -132.86 75.65 18.61
N ARG A 83 -133.86 75.70 17.73
CA ARG A 83 -133.72 76.07 16.31
C ARG A 83 -133.96 77.57 16.14
N SER A 84 -132.92 78.38 16.27
CA SER A 84 -132.97 79.81 15.92
C SER A 84 -132.90 79.97 14.40
N HIS A 85 -134.06 80.22 13.79
CA HIS A 85 -134.17 80.67 12.40
C HIS A 85 -134.25 82.20 12.35
N SER A 86 -133.31 82.84 11.65
CA SER A 86 -133.49 84.20 11.13
C SER A 86 -132.94 84.24 9.69
N TRP A 87 -133.84 84.12 8.72
CA TRP A 87 -133.54 84.41 7.31
C TRP A 87 -133.89 85.87 7.03
N SER A 88 -132.96 86.61 6.43
CA SER A 88 -133.22 87.87 5.75
C SER A 88 -132.61 87.78 4.35
N PRO A 89 -133.37 88.01 3.25
CA PRO A 89 -132.91 87.71 1.90
C PRO A 89 -132.35 88.94 1.18
N LEU A 90 -131.02 89.01 0.98
CA LEU A 90 -130.39 89.83 -0.07
C LEU A 90 -128.92 89.42 -0.31
N GLN A 91 -128.65 88.27 -0.95
CA GLN A 91 -127.30 87.94 -1.47
C GLN A 91 -127.30 86.69 -2.37
N GLU A 92 -127.57 86.86 -3.67
CA GLU A 92 -127.46 85.79 -4.67
C GLU A 92 -126.15 85.88 -5.47
N THR A 93 -125.60 87.09 -5.64
CA THR A 93 -124.29 87.36 -6.25
C THR A 93 -123.10 86.86 -5.42
N ASP A 94 -123.25 86.74 -4.09
CA ASP A 94 -122.21 86.21 -3.18
C ASP A 94 -122.00 84.69 -3.29
N LEU A 95 -123.02 83.95 -3.72
CA LEU A 95 -123.01 82.48 -3.65
C LEU A 95 -121.95 81.85 -4.58
N GLY A 96 -121.82 82.39 -5.79
CA GLY A 96 -120.80 81.95 -6.76
C GLY A 96 -119.38 82.26 -6.28
N GLN A 97 -119.12 83.51 -5.88
CA GLN A 97 -117.81 83.94 -5.36
C GLN A 97 -117.41 83.14 -4.11
N ARG A 98 -118.36 82.85 -3.22
CA ARG A 98 -118.15 82.03 -2.01
C ARG A 98 -117.87 80.57 -2.33
N LEU A 99 -118.42 80.02 -3.42
CA LEU A 99 -118.15 78.65 -3.86
C LEU A 99 -116.77 78.56 -4.54
N GLU A 100 -116.42 79.53 -5.38
CA GLU A 100 -115.10 79.64 -6.00
C GLU A 100 -114.00 79.81 -4.94
N ALA A 101 -114.22 80.67 -3.94
CA ALA A 101 -113.32 80.84 -2.79
C ALA A 101 -113.15 79.53 -1.98
N LYS A 102 -114.23 78.75 -1.81
CA LYS A 102 -114.16 77.42 -1.17
C LYS A 102 -113.37 76.40 -2.01
N LEU A 103 -113.53 76.40 -3.34
CA LEU A 103 -112.75 75.53 -4.22
C LEU A 103 -111.27 75.89 -4.20
N LYS A 104 -110.93 77.19 -4.33
CA LYS A 104 -109.55 77.69 -4.21
C LYS A 104 -108.94 77.36 -2.84
N ALA A 105 -109.70 77.52 -1.75
CA ALA A 105 -109.24 77.13 -0.40
C ALA A 105 -109.06 75.60 -0.25
N ALA A 106 -109.92 74.78 -0.87
CA ALA A 106 -109.77 73.33 -0.88
C ALA A 106 -108.56 72.87 -1.70
N GLU A 107 -108.29 73.52 -2.85
CA GLU A 107 -107.11 73.28 -3.67
C GLU A 107 -105.83 73.70 -2.95
N GLN A 108 -105.78 74.91 -2.37
CA GLN A 108 -104.68 75.36 -1.51
C GLN A 108 -104.43 74.40 -0.34
N LYS A 109 -105.50 73.89 0.29
CA LYS A 109 -105.38 72.87 1.35
C LYS A 109 -104.84 71.54 0.82
N ARG A 110 -105.27 71.08 -0.37
CA ARG A 110 -104.74 69.87 -1.02
C ARG A 110 -103.24 70.03 -1.33
N LEU A 111 -102.85 71.16 -1.94
CA LEU A 111 -101.45 71.48 -2.24
C LEU A 111 -100.61 71.59 -0.96
N SER A 112 -101.13 72.21 0.09
CA SER A 112 -100.48 72.26 1.41
C SER A 112 -100.29 70.86 2.03
N ILE A 113 -101.28 69.98 1.92
CA ILE A 113 -101.15 68.58 2.40
C ILE A 113 -100.10 67.81 1.59
N LEU A 114 -100.09 67.96 0.25
CA LEU A 114 -99.10 67.31 -0.62
C LEU A 114 -97.68 67.83 -0.34
N SER A 115 -97.50 69.15 -0.22
CA SER A 115 -96.23 69.78 0.15
C SER A 115 -95.74 69.30 1.53
N ASN A 116 -96.62 69.24 2.53
CA ASN A 116 -96.29 68.69 3.85
C ASN A 116 -95.93 67.20 3.81
N ALA A 117 -96.57 66.40 2.94
CA ALA A 117 -96.23 65.00 2.74
C ALA A 117 -94.87 64.82 2.04
N GLN A 118 -94.60 65.62 0.99
CA GLN A 118 -93.29 65.67 0.31
C GLN A 118 -92.17 66.07 1.27
N MET A 119 -92.36 67.12 2.09
CA MET A 119 -91.37 67.51 3.10
C MET A 119 -91.12 66.42 4.16
N ARG A 120 -92.15 65.65 4.54
CA ARG A 120 -91.98 64.50 5.47
C ARG A 120 -91.21 63.36 4.84
N LEU A 121 -91.49 63.02 3.57
CA LEU A 121 -90.77 62.00 2.82
C LEU A 121 -89.29 62.39 2.63
N ALA A 122 -89.03 63.64 2.22
CA ALA A 122 -87.67 64.16 2.07
C ALA A 122 -86.86 64.05 3.37
N LYS A 123 -87.43 64.39 4.53
CA LYS A 123 -86.78 64.23 5.85
C LYS A 123 -86.52 62.76 6.21
N LEU A 124 -87.40 61.83 5.83
CA LEU A 124 -87.19 60.40 6.07
C LEU A 124 -86.10 59.83 5.16
N ASP A 125 -86.01 60.29 3.92
CA ASP A 125 -84.94 59.91 2.99
C ASP A 125 -83.59 60.52 3.40
N GLU A 126 -83.56 61.77 3.87
CA GLU A 126 -82.39 62.41 4.47
C GLU A 126 -81.86 61.58 5.67
N LEU A 127 -82.75 61.18 6.58
CA LEU A 127 -82.38 60.29 7.70
C LEU A 127 -81.91 58.92 7.23
N ARG A 128 -82.49 58.33 6.17
CA ARG A 128 -82.03 57.06 5.59
C ARG A 128 -80.63 57.21 4.99
N GLN A 129 -80.36 58.28 4.25
CA GLN A 129 -79.04 58.54 3.67
C GLN A 129 -78.01 58.82 4.75
N ALA A 130 -78.33 59.62 5.77
CA ALA A 130 -77.46 59.87 6.92
C ALA A 130 -77.14 58.59 7.72
N ALA A 131 -78.10 57.67 7.87
CA ALA A 131 -77.87 56.36 8.46
C ALA A 131 -76.97 55.47 7.59
N LYS A 132 -77.17 55.48 6.27
CA LYS A 132 -76.36 54.74 5.29
C LYS A 132 -74.90 55.24 5.28
N THR A 133 -74.68 56.54 5.07
CA THR A 133 -73.34 57.13 5.09
C THR A 133 -72.68 56.99 6.47
N GLY A 134 -73.45 57.13 7.55
CA GLY A 134 -72.98 56.89 8.91
C GLY A 134 -72.61 55.42 9.22
N LEU A 135 -73.03 54.45 8.41
CA LEU A 135 -72.55 53.07 8.45
C LEU A 135 -71.32 52.88 7.56
N GLU A 136 -71.36 53.38 6.32
CA GLU A 136 -70.23 53.34 5.39
C GLU A 136 -68.97 53.97 6.00
N MET A 137 -69.10 55.14 6.62
CA MET A 137 -68.00 55.83 7.33
C MET A 137 -67.47 55.07 8.56
N ARG A 138 -68.25 54.15 9.15
CA ARG A 138 -67.77 53.26 10.22
C ARG A 138 -66.99 52.09 9.64
N PHE A 139 -67.52 51.43 8.61
CA PHE A 139 -66.80 50.36 7.91
C PHE A 139 -65.49 50.84 7.29
N VAL A 140 -65.45 52.05 6.70
CA VAL A 140 -64.20 52.63 6.17
C VAL A 140 -63.18 52.81 7.31
N LYS A 141 -63.56 53.45 8.43
CA LYS A 141 -62.67 53.61 9.59
C LYS A 141 -62.17 52.29 10.16
N GLU A 142 -63.05 51.30 10.31
CA GLU A 142 -62.67 49.95 10.78
C GLU A 142 -61.69 49.28 9.80
N ARG A 143 -61.89 49.42 8.49
CA ARG A 143 -60.95 48.91 7.47
C ARG A 143 -59.61 49.63 7.51
N ASP A 144 -59.59 50.95 7.68
CA ASP A 144 -58.36 51.74 7.75
C ASP A 144 -57.56 51.42 9.02
N GLU A 145 -58.24 51.31 10.17
CA GLU A 145 -57.63 50.86 11.42
C GLU A 145 -57.05 49.45 11.33
N LEU A 146 -57.77 48.51 10.69
CA LEU A 146 -57.28 47.15 10.46
C LEU A 146 -56.13 47.13 9.45
N GLY A 147 -56.16 47.97 8.42
CA GLY A 147 -55.07 48.19 7.46
C GLY A 147 -53.79 48.61 8.18
N MET A 148 -53.83 49.69 8.96
CA MET A 148 -52.69 50.16 9.76
C MET A 148 -52.17 49.09 10.74
N LYS A 149 -53.06 48.31 11.39
CA LYS A 149 -52.67 47.21 12.29
C LYS A 149 -51.98 46.07 11.54
N VAL A 150 -52.41 45.75 10.32
CA VAL A 150 -51.78 44.74 9.46
C VAL A 150 -50.43 45.24 8.95
N GLU A 151 -50.35 46.45 8.41
CA GLU A 151 -49.11 47.07 7.92
C GLU A 151 -48.04 47.15 9.01
N SER A 152 -48.41 47.62 10.21
CA SER A 152 -47.51 47.67 11.37
C SER A 152 -46.96 46.27 11.73
N ARG A 153 -47.80 45.23 11.70
CA ARG A 153 -47.36 43.84 11.94
C ARG A 153 -46.48 43.29 10.83
N VAL A 154 -46.72 43.66 9.57
CA VAL A 154 -45.86 43.28 8.43
C VAL A 154 -44.48 43.93 8.59
N GLN A 155 -44.40 45.24 8.85
CA GLN A 155 -43.15 45.94 9.12
C GLN A 155 -42.40 45.35 10.33
N GLN A 156 -43.12 44.96 11.40
CA GLN A 156 -42.54 44.26 12.54
C GLN A 156 -42.01 42.87 12.18
N ALA A 157 -42.71 42.12 11.33
CA ALA A 157 -42.25 40.81 10.84
C ALA A 157 -41.02 40.94 9.93
N GLU A 158 -40.95 41.97 9.08
CA GLU A 158 -39.82 42.24 8.19
C GLU A 158 -38.58 42.67 8.97
N THR A 159 -38.71 43.57 9.94
CA THR A 159 -37.60 43.96 10.84
C THR A 159 -37.08 42.76 11.63
N ASN A 160 -37.97 41.92 12.18
CA ASN A 160 -37.59 40.66 12.83
C ASN A 160 -36.87 39.69 11.88
N ARG A 161 -37.35 39.52 10.64
CA ARG A 161 -36.70 38.71 9.59
C ARG A 161 -35.29 39.24 9.28
N MET A 162 -35.12 40.55 9.16
CA MET A 162 -33.84 41.18 8.88
C MET A 162 -32.85 41.04 10.04
N LEU A 163 -33.32 41.18 11.29
CA LEU A 163 -32.51 40.91 12.48
C LEU A 163 -32.04 39.45 12.54
N LEU A 164 -32.93 38.50 12.26
CA LEU A 164 -32.61 37.07 12.22
C LEU A 164 -31.55 36.76 11.13
N LEU A 165 -31.73 37.30 9.92
CA LEU A 165 -30.76 37.16 8.83
C LEU A 165 -29.40 37.80 9.17
N LYS A 166 -29.39 38.97 9.81
CA LYS A 166 -28.16 39.62 10.29
C LYS A 166 -27.44 38.75 11.33
N ALA A 167 -28.16 38.20 12.30
CA ALA A 167 -27.61 37.29 13.30
C ALA A 167 -27.05 36.00 12.68
N TYR A 168 -27.72 35.42 11.68
CA TYR A 168 -27.19 34.27 10.94
C TYR A 168 -25.91 34.60 10.17
N ARG A 169 -25.86 35.74 9.46
CA ARG A 169 -24.64 36.20 8.78
C ARG A 169 -23.48 36.41 9.76
N GLN A 170 -23.72 37.05 10.89
CA GLN A 170 -22.71 37.24 11.95
C GLN A 170 -22.22 35.90 12.54
N ARG A 171 -23.12 34.95 12.80
CA ARG A 171 -22.76 33.59 13.27
C ARG A 171 -21.93 32.83 12.24
N ARG A 172 -22.21 32.97 10.94
CA ARG A 172 -21.42 32.38 9.85
C ARG A 172 -20.03 33.02 9.77
N ALA A 173 -19.96 34.35 9.69
CA ALA A 173 -18.69 35.09 9.67
C ALA A 173 -17.80 34.74 10.88
N ALA A 174 -18.36 34.68 12.09
CA ALA A 174 -17.60 34.27 13.28
C ALA A 174 -17.15 32.79 13.27
N LYS A 175 -17.83 31.90 12.53
CA LYS A 175 -17.35 30.52 12.32
C LYS A 175 -16.19 30.49 11.31
N GLU A 176 -16.32 31.23 10.21
CA GLU A 176 -15.29 31.38 9.18
C GLU A 176 -14.02 32.02 9.77
N GLU A 177 -14.15 33.07 10.59
CA GLU A 177 -13.02 33.70 11.27
C GLU A 177 -12.30 32.73 12.23
N ARG A 178 -13.04 31.97 13.06
CA ARG A 178 -12.44 30.94 13.93
C ARG A 178 -11.73 29.85 13.11
N ALA A 179 -12.30 29.45 11.97
CA ALA A 179 -11.68 28.48 11.08
C ALA A 179 -10.37 29.04 10.47
N ALA A 180 -10.38 30.29 10.00
CA ALA A 180 -9.20 30.97 9.47
C ALA A 180 -8.10 31.15 10.54
N GLN A 181 -8.46 31.58 11.76
CA GLN A 181 -7.53 31.67 12.89
C GLN A 181 -6.94 30.30 13.27
N SER A 182 -7.75 29.24 13.27
CA SER A 182 -7.28 27.86 13.50
C SER A 182 -6.32 27.39 12.41
N LEU A 183 -6.63 27.68 11.14
CA LEU A 183 -5.78 27.33 10.00
C LEU A 183 -4.45 28.10 10.05
N MET A 184 -4.46 29.40 10.35
CA MET A 184 -3.26 30.21 10.56
C MET A 184 -2.38 29.65 11.70
N ARG A 185 -2.98 29.24 12.83
CA ARG A 185 -2.24 28.60 13.93
C ARG A 185 -1.58 27.28 13.50
N ARG A 186 -2.25 26.45 12.70
CA ARG A 186 -1.67 25.22 12.12
C ARG A 186 -0.52 25.54 11.17
N MET A 187 -0.69 26.49 10.24
CA MET A 187 0.37 26.92 9.33
C MET A 187 1.61 27.43 10.09
N MET A 188 1.42 28.19 11.17
CA MET A 188 2.52 28.66 12.01
C MET A 188 3.23 27.51 12.77
N GLN A 189 2.50 26.49 13.21
CA GLN A 189 3.09 25.28 13.80
C GLN A 189 3.87 24.47 12.76
N ASP A 190 3.32 24.29 11.56
CA ASP A 190 3.98 23.60 10.45
C ASP A 190 5.24 24.33 9.97
N SER A 191 5.24 25.67 9.90
CA SER A 191 6.45 26.44 9.57
C SER A 191 7.54 26.23 10.61
N LYS A 192 7.21 26.39 11.91
CA LYS A 192 8.14 26.15 13.01
C LYS A 192 8.70 24.72 12.99
N TYR A 193 7.86 23.71 12.73
CA TYR A 193 8.31 22.33 12.58
C TYR A 193 9.27 22.16 11.38
N LYS A 194 8.93 22.70 10.21
CA LYS A 194 9.79 22.68 9.01
C LYS A 194 11.13 23.38 9.25
N GLU A 195 11.13 24.51 9.97
CA GLU A 195 12.34 25.24 10.38
C GLU A 195 13.19 24.41 11.35
N CYS A 196 12.60 23.78 12.37
CA CYS A 196 13.31 22.88 13.29
C CYS A 196 13.94 21.69 12.55
N VAL A 197 13.20 21.08 11.61
CA VAL A 197 13.72 19.97 10.78
C VAL A 197 14.87 20.44 9.88
N ARG A 198 14.75 21.61 9.23
CA ARG A 198 15.85 22.21 8.44
C ARG A 198 17.07 22.46 9.32
N ALA A 199 16.92 23.10 10.48
CA ALA A 199 18.00 23.38 11.42
C ALA A 199 18.69 22.08 11.89
N ALA A 200 17.93 21.03 12.22
CA ALA A 200 18.48 19.73 12.59
C ALA A 200 19.26 19.05 11.44
N ILE A 201 18.81 19.20 10.19
CA ILE A 201 19.52 18.72 9.01
C ILE A 201 20.84 19.50 8.82
N HIS A 202 20.81 20.83 8.90
CA HIS A 202 22.02 21.66 8.81
C HIS A 202 23.02 21.33 9.94
N GLN A 203 22.56 21.16 11.18
CA GLN A 203 23.40 20.76 12.31
C GLN A 203 24.05 19.38 12.09
N LYS A 204 23.29 18.40 11.57
CA LYS A 204 23.82 17.07 11.20
C LYS A 204 24.86 17.15 10.08
N ARG A 205 24.63 17.96 9.04
CA ARG A 205 25.59 18.21 7.95
C ARG A 205 26.88 18.84 8.49
N ALA A 206 26.79 19.94 9.23
CA ALA A 206 27.95 20.59 9.84
C ALA A 206 28.72 19.68 10.82
N ALA A 207 28.03 18.78 11.54
CA ALA A 207 28.68 17.78 12.39
C ALA A 207 29.38 16.68 11.59
N ALA A 208 28.83 16.25 10.46
CA ALA A 208 29.46 15.31 9.55
C ALA A 208 30.69 15.93 8.86
N GLU A 209 30.60 17.18 8.42
CA GLU A 209 31.71 17.93 7.82
C GLU A 209 32.86 18.14 8.80
N ARG A 210 32.58 18.53 10.05
CA ARG A 210 33.60 18.61 11.11
C ARG A 210 34.29 17.26 11.35
N LYS A 211 33.55 16.14 11.34
CA LYS A 211 34.15 14.79 11.42
C LYS A 211 35.00 14.46 10.19
N ARG A 212 34.54 14.80 8.98
CA ARG A 212 35.28 14.59 7.73
C ARG A 212 36.60 15.37 7.72
N LEU A 213 36.56 16.64 8.09
CA LEU A 213 37.74 17.50 8.18
C LEU A 213 38.74 16.97 9.23
N GLY A 214 38.29 16.62 10.43
CA GLY A 214 39.16 16.05 11.46
C GLY A 214 39.83 14.72 11.03
N LEU A 215 39.14 13.87 10.27
CA LEU A 215 39.75 12.66 9.69
C LEU A 215 40.77 12.98 8.60
N LEU A 216 40.51 13.98 7.76
CA LEU A 216 41.45 14.44 6.72
C LEU A 216 42.70 15.08 7.34
N GLU A 217 42.57 15.86 8.40
CA GLU A 217 43.69 16.43 9.16
C GLU A 217 44.50 15.35 9.89
N ALA A 218 43.83 14.35 10.47
CA ALA A 218 44.49 13.19 11.05
C ALA A 218 45.28 12.37 10.00
N GLU A 219 44.77 12.22 8.77
CA GLU A 219 45.53 11.56 7.71
C GLU A 219 46.67 12.44 7.17
N LYS A 220 46.44 13.75 7.01
CA LYS A 220 47.47 14.72 6.63
C LYS A 220 48.63 14.68 7.61
N THR A 221 48.38 14.78 8.91
CA THR A 221 49.42 14.72 9.96
C THR A 221 50.15 13.38 9.98
N ARG A 222 49.43 12.24 9.86
CA ARG A 222 50.07 10.92 9.71
C ARG A 222 50.96 10.82 8.47
N ALA A 223 50.53 11.35 7.34
CA ALA A 223 51.34 11.40 6.12
C ALA A 223 52.60 12.26 6.28
N HIS A 224 52.49 13.44 6.89
CA HIS A 224 53.63 14.32 7.18
C HIS A 224 54.62 13.63 8.14
N ALA A 225 54.13 12.93 9.17
CA ALA A 225 54.97 12.15 10.08
C ALA A 225 55.71 11.01 9.37
N ARG A 226 55.06 10.30 8.43
CA ARG A 226 55.72 9.28 7.59
C ARG A 226 56.84 9.91 6.73
N VAL A 227 56.57 11.02 6.06
CA VAL A 227 57.58 11.75 5.26
C VAL A 227 58.75 12.25 6.12
N LEU A 228 58.49 12.76 7.33
CA LEU A 228 59.55 13.18 8.25
C LEU A 228 60.43 12.01 8.71
N ARG A 229 59.84 10.82 8.97
CA ARG A 229 60.63 9.60 9.27
C ARG A 229 61.52 9.20 8.08
N VAL A 230 60.97 9.17 6.87
CA VAL A 230 61.73 8.86 5.64
C VAL A 230 62.87 9.87 5.43
N ARG A 231 62.63 11.18 5.60
CA ARG A 231 63.66 12.21 5.51
C ARG A 231 64.77 12.03 6.56
N LYS A 232 64.44 11.64 7.80
CA LYS A 232 65.44 11.33 8.84
C LYS A 232 66.29 10.11 8.46
N VAL A 233 65.66 9.03 8.01
CA VAL A 233 66.37 7.80 7.56
C VAL A 233 67.26 8.09 6.36
N ALA A 234 66.77 8.85 5.36
CA ALA A 234 67.56 9.23 4.19
C ALA A 234 68.81 10.04 4.57
N LYS A 235 68.68 11.02 5.48
CA LYS A 235 69.83 11.76 6.02
C LYS A 235 70.81 10.86 6.75
N PHE A 236 70.33 9.93 7.59
CA PHE A 236 71.17 8.97 8.31
C PHE A 236 71.93 8.04 7.35
N VAL A 237 71.26 7.46 6.35
CA VAL A 237 71.89 6.61 5.33
C VAL A 237 72.92 7.39 4.51
N TYR A 238 72.64 8.65 4.17
CA TYR A 238 73.61 9.52 3.50
C TYR A 238 74.86 9.76 4.36
N SER A 239 74.70 10.14 5.64
CA SER A 239 75.84 10.31 6.55
C SER A 239 76.61 9.00 6.79
N GLN A 240 75.92 7.87 6.85
CA GLN A 240 76.54 6.55 7.03
C GLN A 240 77.40 6.18 5.81
N ARG A 241 76.87 6.34 4.59
CA ARG A 241 77.62 6.14 3.33
C ARG A 241 78.80 7.10 3.18
N GLU A 242 78.69 8.31 3.71
CA GLU A 242 79.78 9.29 3.75
C GLU A 242 80.88 8.87 4.74
N ILE A 243 80.53 8.39 5.93
CA ILE A 243 81.47 7.81 6.89
C ILE A 243 82.15 6.56 6.31
N GLU A 244 81.41 5.68 5.64
CA GLU A 244 81.94 4.49 4.96
C GLU A 244 82.89 4.87 3.82
N ARG A 245 82.55 5.86 2.99
CA ARG A 245 83.47 6.37 1.94
C ARG A 245 84.76 6.93 2.53
N ARG A 246 84.71 7.64 3.66
CA ARG A 246 85.91 8.10 4.37
C ARG A 246 86.74 6.92 4.87
N ARG A 247 86.13 5.99 5.63
CA ARG A 247 86.80 4.77 6.10
C ARG A 247 87.45 3.97 4.96
N MET A 248 86.79 3.85 3.81
CA MET A 248 87.37 3.16 2.64
C MET A 248 88.55 3.95 2.04
N LYS A 249 88.49 5.28 2.00
CA LYS A 249 89.63 6.13 1.60
C LYS A 249 90.78 5.95 2.58
N ASP A 250 90.53 6.05 3.88
CA ASP A 250 91.53 5.90 4.94
C ASP A 250 92.16 4.49 4.89
N GLN A 251 91.37 3.44 4.66
CA GLN A 251 91.87 2.07 4.44
C GLN A 251 92.71 1.92 3.17
N LEU A 252 92.38 2.62 2.08
CA LEU A 252 93.20 2.62 0.87
C LEU A 252 94.51 3.37 1.11
N GLU A 253 94.49 4.47 1.86
CA GLU A 253 95.67 5.23 2.25
C GLU A 253 96.56 4.42 3.20
N ASP A 254 95.99 3.76 4.22
CA ASP A 254 96.67 2.78 5.07
C ASP A 254 97.27 1.62 4.29
N ARG A 255 96.54 1.08 3.30
CA ARG A 255 97.05 0.03 2.41
C ARG A 255 98.18 0.53 1.52
N LEU A 256 98.12 1.77 1.05
CA LEU A 256 99.18 2.39 0.24
C LEU A 256 100.42 2.66 1.10
N GLN A 257 100.25 3.13 2.34
CA GLN A 257 101.34 3.26 3.32
C GLN A 257 101.92 1.89 3.70
N LYS A 258 101.07 0.88 3.96
CA LYS A 258 101.50 -0.50 4.21
C LYS A 258 102.19 -1.10 3.00
N ALA A 259 101.74 -0.85 1.77
CA ALA A 259 102.41 -1.30 0.56
C ALA A 259 103.74 -0.57 0.33
N LYS A 260 103.89 0.69 0.75
CA LYS A 260 105.20 1.38 0.79
C LYS A 260 106.13 0.71 1.80
N ARG A 261 105.70 0.54 3.06
CA ARG A 261 106.44 -0.17 4.10
C ARG A 261 106.77 -1.62 3.70
N GLN A 262 105.82 -2.34 3.10
CA GLN A 262 106.01 -3.69 2.58
C GLN A 262 106.89 -3.72 1.34
N ARG A 263 107.01 -2.65 0.55
CA ARG A 263 107.97 -2.56 -0.56
C ARG A 263 109.37 -2.28 -0.03
N GLU A 264 109.50 -1.44 0.99
CA GLU A 264 110.73 -1.26 1.78
C GLU A 264 111.14 -2.57 2.48
N GLU A 265 110.19 -3.30 3.06
CA GLU A 265 110.40 -4.62 3.69
C GLU A 265 110.62 -5.73 2.67
N TYR A 266 109.99 -5.75 1.49
CA TYR A 266 110.20 -6.77 0.46
C TYR A 266 111.53 -6.56 -0.27
N LEU A 267 112.00 -5.30 -0.37
CA LEU A 267 113.40 -5.01 -0.69
C LEU A 267 114.36 -5.52 0.39
N ARG A 268 113.95 -5.58 1.68
CA ARG A 268 114.69 -6.26 2.76
C ARG A 268 114.47 -7.78 2.83
N GLN A 269 113.36 -8.29 2.28
CA GLN A 269 112.85 -9.66 2.41
C GLN A 269 112.73 -10.31 1.02
N ARG A 270 113.77 -10.18 0.21
CA ARG A 270 113.95 -10.99 -1.01
C ARG A 270 114.25 -12.45 -0.61
N GLY A 271 113.26 -13.14 -0.05
CA GLY A 271 113.37 -14.48 0.48
C GLY A 271 112.07 -14.99 1.13
N SER A 272 111.48 -16.02 0.51
CA SER A 272 110.34 -16.84 0.96
C SER A 272 108.91 -16.35 0.61
N LEU A 273 107.97 -17.32 0.61
CA LEU A 273 106.79 -17.37 -0.26
C LEU A 273 105.51 -17.86 0.46
N HIS A 274 104.38 -17.52 -0.18
CA HIS A 274 103.01 -18.06 -0.04
C HIS A 274 102.06 -17.56 1.07
N SER A 275 100.83 -17.28 0.61
CA SER A 275 99.63 -16.94 1.38
C SER A 275 98.45 -17.83 0.94
N SER A 276 97.46 -18.00 1.82
CA SER A 276 96.35 -18.96 1.62
C SER A 276 95.04 -18.32 1.13
N VAL A 277 94.32 -19.05 0.28
CA VAL A 277 92.96 -18.74 -0.23
C VAL A 277 91.88 -19.27 0.72
N ARG A 278 90.75 -18.55 0.87
CA ARG A 278 89.33 -19.05 0.81
C ARG A 278 88.35 -18.23 1.67
N ALA A 279 87.42 -17.51 1.03
CA ALA A 279 86.24 -16.94 1.70
C ALA A 279 85.10 -16.58 0.71
N ASN A 280 84.47 -17.55 0.05
CA ASN A 280 83.35 -17.31 -0.88
C ASN A 280 82.28 -18.43 -0.87
N SER A 281 81.78 -18.81 0.32
CA SER A 281 80.71 -19.82 0.46
C SER A 281 79.53 -19.42 1.36
N LYS A 282 79.58 -18.29 2.07
CA LYS A 282 78.53 -17.92 3.05
C LYS A 282 77.27 -17.27 2.45
N VAL A 283 77.39 -16.50 1.37
CA VAL A 283 76.31 -15.61 0.88
C VAL A 283 75.16 -16.37 0.20
N ILE A 284 75.42 -17.55 -0.37
CA ILE A 284 74.40 -18.32 -1.11
C ILE A 284 73.41 -19.04 -0.17
N ASN A 285 73.84 -19.38 1.05
CA ASN A 285 73.04 -20.21 1.97
C ASN A 285 71.92 -19.41 2.68
N GLU A 286 72.20 -18.16 3.06
CA GLU A 286 71.28 -17.34 3.87
C GLU A 286 70.00 -16.92 3.10
N GLN A 287 70.10 -16.79 1.77
CA GLN A 287 68.96 -16.44 0.91
C GLN A 287 67.95 -17.59 0.79
N GLY A 288 68.41 -18.84 0.75
CA GLY A 288 67.57 -20.04 0.62
C GLY A 288 66.71 -20.29 1.86
N GLU A 289 67.29 -20.18 3.05
CA GLU A 289 66.55 -20.41 4.31
C GLU A 289 65.37 -19.44 4.49
N LEU A 290 65.51 -18.18 4.06
CA LEU A 290 64.48 -17.17 4.24
C LEU A 290 63.27 -17.40 3.32
N LEU A 291 63.48 -17.98 2.14
CA LEU A 291 62.44 -18.46 1.25
C LEU A 291 61.76 -19.71 1.80
N ALA A 292 62.53 -20.71 2.23
CA ALA A 292 62.01 -21.93 2.86
C ALA A 292 61.10 -21.63 4.08
N ARG A 293 61.50 -20.68 4.96
CA ARG A 293 60.68 -20.25 6.10
C ARG A 293 59.41 -19.48 5.70
N LYS A 294 59.34 -18.87 4.52
CA LYS A 294 58.07 -18.28 3.99
C LYS A 294 57.18 -19.39 3.45
N LEU A 295 57.73 -20.28 2.62
CA LEU A 295 57.02 -21.41 2.01
C LEU A 295 56.40 -22.33 3.07
N ALA A 296 57.17 -22.73 4.08
CA ALA A 296 56.69 -23.54 5.20
C ALA A 296 55.63 -22.84 6.08
N ARG A 297 55.58 -21.50 6.12
CA ARG A 297 54.50 -20.75 6.81
C ARG A 297 53.22 -20.72 5.97
N CYS A 298 53.33 -20.55 4.66
CA CYS A 298 52.19 -20.65 3.74
C CYS A 298 51.60 -22.07 3.74
N TRP A 299 52.44 -23.10 3.67
CA TRP A 299 52.04 -24.52 3.73
C TRP A 299 51.30 -24.86 5.02
N ARG A 300 51.87 -24.55 6.20
CA ARG A 300 51.20 -24.78 7.49
C ARG A 300 49.90 -23.98 7.65
N ARG A 301 49.77 -22.83 6.98
CA ARG A 301 48.52 -22.04 6.98
C ARG A 301 47.47 -22.61 6.02
N PHE A 302 47.89 -23.16 4.88
CA PHE A 302 47.03 -23.91 3.96
C PHE A 302 46.43 -25.11 4.67
N VAL A 303 47.27 -26.01 5.21
CA VAL A 303 46.85 -27.23 5.93
C VAL A 303 45.91 -26.94 7.12
N ARG A 304 46.09 -25.83 7.84
CA ARG A 304 45.28 -25.50 9.04
C ARG A 304 43.98 -24.75 8.77
N LEU A 305 43.85 -24.02 7.65
CA LEU A 305 42.70 -23.12 7.40
C LEU A 305 41.91 -23.45 6.13
N ARG A 306 42.45 -24.27 5.23
CA ARG A 306 41.78 -24.72 4.01
C ARG A 306 41.91 -26.23 3.93
N ARG A 307 40.81 -26.92 4.28
CA ARG A 307 40.62 -28.35 4.02
C ARG A 307 41.09 -28.68 2.58
N THR A 308 41.82 -29.78 2.40
CA THR A 308 42.25 -30.24 1.06
C THR A 308 41.02 -30.51 0.19
N THR A 309 41.16 -30.44 -1.14
CA THR A 309 40.03 -30.73 -2.04
C THR A 309 39.45 -32.11 -1.72
N PHE A 310 40.30 -33.14 -1.59
CA PHE A 310 39.95 -34.48 -1.12
C PHE A 310 39.11 -34.47 0.18
N SER A 311 39.55 -33.76 1.24
CA SER A 311 38.80 -33.73 2.51
C SER A 311 37.48 -32.96 2.44
N LEU A 312 37.33 -32.01 1.51
CA LEU A 312 36.06 -31.33 1.24
C LEU A 312 35.11 -32.25 0.45
N THR A 313 35.62 -32.94 -0.57
CA THR A 313 34.87 -33.93 -1.34
C THR A 313 34.42 -35.09 -0.45
N LYS A 314 35.28 -35.60 0.43
CA LYS A 314 34.88 -36.59 1.44
C LYS A 314 33.79 -36.06 2.38
N SER A 315 33.94 -34.82 2.89
CA SER A 315 32.89 -34.16 3.68
C SER A 315 31.56 -33.94 2.93
N TYR A 316 31.55 -34.02 1.60
CA TYR A 316 30.35 -34.01 0.77
C TYR A 316 29.79 -35.42 0.57
N ASN A 317 30.66 -36.40 0.27
CA ASN A 317 30.27 -37.80 0.14
C ASN A 317 29.64 -38.35 1.43
N ASP A 318 30.15 -37.91 2.59
CA ASP A 318 29.60 -38.19 3.94
C ASP A 318 28.18 -37.61 4.16
N LEU A 319 27.61 -36.83 3.22
CA LEU A 319 26.22 -36.33 3.26
C LEU A 319 25.25 -37.28 2.55
N GLU A 320 25.75 -38.30 1.84
CA GLU A 320 24.97 -39.30 1.10
C GLU A 320 24.04 -38.72 0.01
N ILE A 321 24.32 -37.50 -0.50
CA ILE A 321 23.58 -36.90 -1.62
C ILE A 321 24.22 -37.35 -2.95
N SER A 322 23.65 -38.41 -3.52
CA SER A 322 24.05 -39.03 -4.80
C SER A 322 22.85 -39.31 -5.72
N LEU A 323 23.09 -39.46 -7.01
CA LEU A 323 22.11 -39.75 -8.07
C LEU A 323 21.13 -40.89 -7.71
N GLU A 324 21.64 -41.95 -7.11
CA GLU A 324 20.86 -43.14 -6.72
C GLU A 324 20.07 -42.92 -5.42
N SER A 325 20.69 -42.26 -4.43
CA SER A 325 20.02 -41.93 -3.16
C SER A 325 18.87 -40.93 -3.35
N VAL A 326 19.02 -39.97 -4.27
CA VAL A 326 18.07 -38.89 -4.52
C VAL A 326 16.81 -39.40 -5.23
N ARG A 327 16.94 -40.42 -6.09
CA ARG A 327 15.81 -41.09 -6.74
C ARG A 327 15.04 -42.07 -5.85
N SER A 328 15.61 -42.48 -4.72
CA SER A 328 15.03 -43.46 -3.80
C SER A 328 14.54 -42.86 -2.47
N MET A 329 14.81 -41.56 -2.25
CA MET A 329 14.36 -40.81 -1.08
C MET A 329 13.02 -40.11 -1.36
N PRO A 330 12.13 -39.91 -0.36
CA PRO A 330 10.98 -39.03 -0.53
C PRO A 330 11.38 -37.54 -0.50
N PHE A 331 10.65 -36.71 -1.25
CA PHE A 331 10.93 -35.31 -1.51
C PHE A 331 11.14 -34.48 -0.24
N GLU A 332 10.31 -34.65 0.79
CA GLU A 332 10.39 -33.88 2.03
C GLU A 332 11.66 -34.18 2.81
N LYS A 333 12.11 -35.44 2.81
CA LYS A 333 13.35 -35.85 3.49
C LYS A 333 14.57 -35.28 2.77
N LEU A 334 14.55 -35.32 1.44
CA LEU A 334 15.58 -34.71 0.59
C LEU A 334 15.67 -33.20 0.82
N ALA A 335 14.54 -32.49 0.77
CA ALA A 335 14.46 -31.05 1.01
C ALA A 335 15.02 -30.67 2.40
N LEU A 336 14.63 -31.38 3.47
CA LEU A 336 15.13 -31.14 4.82
C LEU A 336 16.65 -31.36 4.96
N GLN A 337 17.23 -32.36 4.28
CA GLN A 337 18.68 -32.57 4.26
C GLN A 337 19.42 -31.42 3.55
N MET A 338 18.85 -30.90 2.46
CA MET A 338 19.43 -29.84 1.63
C MET A 338 19.27 -28.44 2.24
N GLU A 339 18.21 -28.20 3.01
CA GLU A 339 18.04 -27.00 3.81
C GLU A 339 18.97 -26.95 5.04
N SER A 340 19.52 -28.10 5.46
CA SER A 340 20.34 -28.16 6.65
C SER A 340 21.58 -27.25 6.55
N ALA A 341 21.87 -26.54 7.65
CA ALA A 341 22.97 -25.59 7.68
C ALA A 341 24.35 -26.27 7.48
N ASN A 342 24.46 -27.57 7.76
CA ASN A 342 25.65 -28.36 7.49
C ASN A 342 25.84 -28.56 5.97
N THR A 343 24.84 -29.12 5.28
CA THR A 343 24.86 -29.35 3.82
C THR A 343 25.14 -28.06 3.04
N ILE A 344 24.49 -26.95 3.39
CA ILE A 344 24.73 -25.66 2.72
C ILE A 344 26.19 -25.19 2.91
N GLN A 345 26.80 -25.46 4.06
CA GLN A 345 28.20 -25.04 4.34
C GLN A 345 29.24 -25.96 3.71
N THR A 346 29.03 -27.28 3.71
CA THR A 346 29.93 -28.27 3.10
C THR A 346 29.95 -28.11 1.58
N VAL A 347 28.78 -28.06 0.94
CA VAL A 347 28.62 -27.83 -0.50
C VAL A 347 29.22 -26.49 -0.90
N LYS A 348 28.99 -25.42 -0.12
CA LYS A 348 29.63 -24.13 -0.36
C LYS A 348 31.16 -24.21 -0.35
N ALA A 349 31.73 -24.84 0.67
CA ALA A 349 33.17 -24.94 0.80
C ALA A 349 33.81 -25.74 -0.35
N LEU A 350 33.11 -26.74 -0.88
CA LEU A 350 33.52 -27.49 -2.07
C LEU A 350 33.41 -26.67 -3.36
N LEU A 351 32.29 -25.97 -3.58
CA LEU A 351 32.09 -25.12 -4.77
C LEU A 351 33.03 -23.91 -4.79
N ASP A 352 33.24 -23.22 -3.66
CA ASP A 352 34.23 -22.14 -3.52
C ASP A 352 35.65 -22.66 -3.83
N ARG A 353 35.92 -23.96 -3.59
CA ARG A 353 37.19 -24.63 -3.91
C ARG A 353 37.30 -25.00 -5.40
N PHE A 354 36.21 -25.40 -6.05
CA PHE A 354 36.16 -25.61 -7.50
C PHE A 354 36.30 -24.29 -8.27
N GLU A 355 35.59 -23.23 -7.88
CA GLU A 355 35.78 -21.87 -8.46
C GLU A 355 37.25 -21.45 -8.31
N SER A 356 37.85 -21.66 -7.13
CA SER A 356 39.26 -21.37 -6.90
C SER A 356 40.22 -22.20 -7.77
N ARG A 357 39.88 -23.45 -8.14
CA ARG A 357 40.71 -24.30 -9.00
C ARG A 357 40.56 -23.91 -10.47
N LEU A 358 39.34 -23.64 -10.94
CA LEU A 358 39.06 -23.18 -12.30
C LEU A 358 39.74 -21.84 -12.61
N MET A 359 39.69 -20.89 -11.67
CA MET A 359 40.39 -19.61 -11.81
C MET A 359 41.92 -19.76 -11.81
N ILE A 360 42.48 -20.85 -11.28
CA ILE A 360 43.91 -21.15 -11.32
C ILE A 360 44.30 -21.86 -12.62
N SER A 361 43.51 -22.83 -13.10
CA SER A 361 43.81 -23.55 -14.36
C SER A 361 43.81 -22.60 -15.56
N HIS A 362 42.84 -21.68 -15.65
CA HIS A 362 42.82 -20.67 -16.73
C HIS A 362 43.94 -19.63 -16.62
N ALA A 363 44.45 -19.34 -15.42
CA ALA A 363 45.56 -18.42 -15.22
C ALA A 363 46.93 -19.05 -15.55
N ALA A 364 47.01 -20.38 -15.64
CA ALA A 364 48.26 -21.12 -15.92
C ALA A 364 48.53 -21.33 -17.42
N THR A 365 47.49 -21.30 -18.27
CA THR A 365 47.62 -21.42 -19.75
C THR A 365 47.96 -20.08 -20.41
N PRO A 366 49.17 -19.88 -20.98
CA PRO A 366 49.58 -18.57 -21.51
C PRO A 366 48.99 -18.23 -22.88
N THR A 367 48.45 -19.21 -23.60
CA THR A 367 48.03 -19.11 -25.00
C THR A 367 46.54 -19.41 -25.17
N ARG A 368 45.78 -18.36 -25.57
CA ARG A 368 44.38 -18.42 -26.05
C ARG A 368 43.36 -19.03 -25.07
N SER A 369 42.76 -18.19 -24.19
CA SER A 369 41.33 -18.31 -23.75
C SER A 369 40.87 -17.43 -22.56
N LEU A 370 41.54 -16.33 -22.18
CA LEU A 370 40.96 -15.38 -21.19
C LEU A 370 39.60 -14.77 -21.62
N SER A 371 39.22 -14.94 -22.89
CA SER A 371 37.94 -14.58 -23.51
C SER A 371 36.85 -15.66 -23.46
N ASN A 372 37.17 -16.92 -23.10
CA ASN A 372 36.24 -18.06 -23.27
C ASN A 372 35.48 -18.43 -22.00
N LEU A 373 35.74 -17.77 -20.87
CA LEU A 373 34.93 -17.97 -19.67
C LEU A 373 33.58 -17.25 -19.85
N GLU A 374 32.50 -18.02 -20.02
CA GLU A 374 31.17 -17.47 -20.19
C GLU A 374 30.79 -16.54 -19.02
N ASN A 375 30.41 -15.31 -19.37
CA ASN A 375 30.04 -14.27 -18.42
C ASN A 375 28.61 -14.48 -17.91
N ILE A 376 28.47 -15.40 -16.96
CA ILE A 376 27.20 -15.74 -16.32
C ILE A 376 26.77 -14.77 -15.20
N ASP A 377 27.51 -13.69 -14.94
CA ASP A 377 27.21 -12.75 -13.83
C ASP A 377 25.78 -12.19 -13.93
N HIS A 378 25.27 -11.99 -15.15
CA HIS A 378 23.91 -11.54 -15.41
C HIS A 378 22.86 -12.60 -15.03
N LEU A 379 23.09 -13.88 -15.33
CA LEU A 379 22.22 -15.00 -14.93
C LEU A 379 22.22 -15.18 -13.41
N VAL A 380 23.40 -15.15 -12.79
CA VAL A 380 23.57 -15.24 -11.34
C VAL A 380 22.82 -14.09 -10.64
N MET A 381 22.89 -12.87 -11.19
CA MET A 381 22.12 -11.72 -10.71
C MET A 381 20.60 -11.94 -10.77
N CYS A 382 20.07 -12.54 -11.84
CA CYS A 382 18.63 -12.86 -11.96
C CYS A 382 18.15 -13.84 -10.89
N VAL A 383 18.98 -14.82 -10.48
CA VAL A 383 18.61 -15.81 -9.47
C VAL A 383 18.89 -15.33 -8.03
N THR A 384 19.82 -14.40 -7.83
CA THR A 384 20.02 -13.78 -6.51
C THR A 384 18.92 -12.77 -6.19
N SER A 385 18.04 -13.12 -5.26
CA SER A 385 16.95 -12.23 -4.84
C SER A 385 17.47 -10.83 -4.44
N PRO A 386 16.84 -9.74 -4.92
CA PRO A 386 17.12 -8.40 -4.45
C PRO A 386 17.00 -8.35 -2.93
N LYS A 387 18.12 -8.05 -2.25
CA LYS A 387 18.20 -8.09 -0.79
C LYS A 387 17.14 -7.16 -0.19
N ARG A 388 16.05 -7.74 0.35
CA ARG A 388 14.91 -7.00 0.92
C ARG A 388 15.42 -5.79 1.68
N ARG A 389 15.14 -4.58 1.18
CA ARG A 389 15.50 -3.32 1.83
C ARG A 389 14.58 -3.15 3.04
N GLY A 390 14.89 -3.88 4.10
CA GLY A 390 14.08 -3.93 5.30
C GLY A 390 13.92 -2.54 5.90
N ASN A 391 12.67 -2.13 6.10
CA ASN A 391 12.33 -0.90 6.82
C ASN A 391 12.76 -1.03 8.28
N THR A 392 14.02 -0.66 8.55
CA THR A 392 14.55 -0.51 9.90
C THR A 392 14.03 0.81 10.49
N ASN A 393 12.81 0.76 11.04
CA ASN A 393 12.34 1.82 11.92
C ASN A 393 13.25 1.93 13.14
N ASN A 394 13.63 3.16 13.49
CA ASN A 394 14.66 3.44 14.48
C ASN A 394 14.26 3.00 15.90
N ARG A 395 15.11 2.19 16.55
CA ARG A 395 15.45 2.36 17.97
C ARG A 395 16.97 2.33 18.11
N GLY A 396 17.52 3.38 18.70
CA GLY A 396 18.96 3.60 18.73
C GLY A 396 19.65 2.91 19.91
N VAL A 397 20.78 2.27 19.62
CA VAL A 397 21.92 2.20 20.55
C VAL A 397 23.19 2.49 19.75
N ASN A 398 23.94 3.52 20.15
CA ASN A 398 25.17 3.90 19.47
C ASN A 398 26.28 2.86 19.70
N ARG A 399 26.83 2.26 18.63
CA ARG A 399 28.25 1.86 18.58
C ARG A 399 28.86 2.25 17.23
N VAL A 400 30.15 2.57 17.28
CA VAL A 400 30.91 3.29 16.23
C VAL A 400 31.43 2.32 15.15
N GLY A 401 31.37 2.71 13.88
CA GLY A 401 31.89 1.86 12.78
C GLY A 401 31.89 2.46 11.37
N SER A 402 32.72 3.48 11.12
CA SER A 402 33.34 3.81 9.81
C SER A 402 32.51 3.61 8.51
N SER A 403 31.82 4.66 8.04
CA SER A 403 31.44 4.79 6.61
C SER A 403 32.48 5.62 5.87
N ARG A 404 33.23 5.00 4.96
CA ARG A 404 34.12 5.67 3.99
C ARG A 404 33.39 5.72 2.64
N GLU A 405 33.56 6.79 1.85
CA GLU A 405 32.81 6.95 0.59
C GLU A 405 32.86 5.71 -0.30
N GLY A 406 31.68 5.29 -0.74
CA GLY A 406 31.49 4.07 -1.49
C GLY A 406 31.86 4.22 -2.96
N ALA A 407 33.10 3.88 -3.31
CA ALA A 407 33.27 3.10 -4.52
C ALA A 407 32.34 1.89 -4.41
N GLN A 408 31.52 1.61 -5.43
CA GLN A 408 30.69 0.42 -5.43
C GLN A 408 31.59 -0.80 -5.30
N ARG A 409 31.63 -1.39 -4.10
CA ARG A 409 32.00 -2.79 -3.96
C ARG A 409 30.88 -3.57 -4.64
N HIS A 410 31.06 -3.87 -5.92
CA HIS A 410 30.40 -5.02 -6.52
C HIS A 410 30.62 -6.18 -5.56
N VAL A 411 29.54 -6.70 -5.00
CA VAL A 411 29.60 -7.88 -4.15
C VAL A 411 30.01 -8.99 -5.10
N LYS A 412 31.25 -9.49 -5.00
CA LYS A 412 31.71 -10.59 -5.84
C LYS A 412 30.75 -11.77 -5.60
N LEU A 413 29.95 -12.08 -6.60
CA LEU A 413 29.05 -13.23 -6.58
C LEU A 413 29.94 -14.48 -6.71
N SER A 414 29.59 -15.55 -6.00
CA SER A 414 30.19 -16.87 -6.27
C SER A 414 29.68 -17.36 -7.63
N ARG A 415 30.53 -17.94 -8.47
CA ARG A 415 30.15 -18.45 -9.81
C ARG A 415 29.09 -19.56 -9.69
N TYR A 416 29.20 -20.38 -8.65
CA TYR A 416 28.27 -21.46 -8.35
C TYR A 416 27.37 -21.07 -7.16
N LEU A 417 26.06 -20.92 -7.41
CA LEU A 417 25.07 -20.65 -6.37
C LEU A 417 24.66 -21.96 -5.70
N VAL A 418 25.08 -22.16 -4.45
CA VAL A 418 24.84 -23.39 -3.64
C VAL A 418 23.40 -23.89 -3.71
N ARG A 419 22.40 -23.01 -3.53
CA ARG A 419 20.99 -23.40 -3.59
C ARG A 419 20.55 -23.87 -4.97
N VAL A 420 21.11 -23.30 -6.04
CA VAL A 420 20.78 -23.63 -7.42
C VAL A 420 21.46 -24.95 -7.84
N VAL A 421 22.72 -25.16 -7.45
CA VAL A 421 23.41 -26.47 -7.59
C VAL A 421 22.60 -27.57 -6.88
N LEU A 422 22.12 -27.29 -5.67
CA LEU A 422 21.26 -28.23 -4.93
C LEU A 422 19.92 -28.46 -5.65
N CYS A 423 19.25 -27.43 -6.19
CA CYS A 423 18.01 -27.63 -6.95
C CYS A 423 18.14 -28.62 -8.13
N ALA A 424 19.31 -28.79 -8.74
CA ALA A 424 19.52 -29.77 -9.81
C ALA A 424 19.21 -31.21 -9.34
N TYR A 425 19.60 -31.56 -8.11
CA TYR A 425 19.26 -32.85 -7.51
C TYR A 425 17.76 -32.98 -7.24
N MET A 426 17.08 -31.92 -6.79
CA MET A 426 15.62 -31.95 -6.58
C MET A 426 14.88 -32.20 -7.90
N ILE A 427 15.26 -31.48 -8.96
CA ILE A 427 14.70 -31.65 -10.31
C ILE A 427 14.91 -33.07 -10.84
N LEU A 428 16.06 -33.69 -10.54
CA LEU A 428 16.44 -35.01 -11.04
C LEU A 428 15.82 -36.19 -10.27
N GLY A 429 15.53 -36.01 -8.98
CA GLY A 429 14.84 -37.00 -8.15
C GLY A 429 13.32 -36.91 -8.24
N HIS A 430 12.78 -35.68 -8.28
CA HIS A 430 11.36 -35.36 -8.08
C HIS A 430 10.87 -34.32 -9.10
N PRO A 431 10.85 -34.64 -10.41
CA PRO A 431 10.43 -33.68 -11.43
C PRO A 431 8.94 -33.33 -11.31
N ASP A 432 8.07 -34.25 -10.89
CA ASP A 432 6.63 -34.02 -10.78
C ASP A 432 6.25 -33.15 -9.57
N GLU A 433 7.08 -33.14 -8.51
CA GLU A 433 6.91 -32.28 -7.33
C GLU A 433 7.55 -30.89 -7.49
N VAL A 434 8.51 -30.74 -8.41
CA VAL A 434 9.18 -29.47 -8.71
C VAL A 434 8.51 -28.71 -9.87
N PHE A 435 7.89 -29.40 -10.82
CA PHE A 435 7.23 -28.80 -11.98
C PHE A 435 5.70 -28.93 -11.93
N SER A 436 5.00 -27.80 -11.86
CA SER A 436 3.53 -27.76 -11.95
C SER A 436 2.97 -28.08 -13.35
N GLU A 437 3.80 -27.96 -14.39
CA GLU A 437 3.45 -28.13 -15.80
C GLU A 437 4.57 -28.88 -16.54
N LYS A 438 4.24 -29.56 -17.64
CA LYS A 438 5.22 -30.22 -18.52
C LYS A 438 5.30 -29.48 -19.84
N GLY A 439 6.25 -28.55 -19.97
CA GLY A 439 6.55 -27.79 -21.17
C GLY A 439 8.01 -27.90 -21.60
N GLU A 440 8.36 -27.20 -22.69
CA GLU A 440 9.68 -27.25 -23.32
C GLU A 440 10.81 -26.79 -22.38
N HIS A 441 10.55 -25.76 -21.56
CA HIS A 441 11.52 -25.24 -20.59
C HIS A 441 11.75 -26.22 -19.43
N GLU A 442 10.70 -26.90 -18.97
CA GLU A 442 10.76 -27.88 -17.90
C GLU A 442 11.50 -29.16 -18.34
N ILE A 443 11.27 -29.61 -19.59
CA ILE A 443 12.02 -30.73 -20.20
C ILE A 443 13.50 -30.36 -20.36
N ALA A 444 13.82 -29.23 -20.99
CA ALA A 444 15.20 -28.78 -21.17
C ALA A 444 15.93 -28.55 -19.83
N LEU A 445 15.22 -28.12 -18.79
CA LEU A 445 15.75 -28.00 -17.44
C LEU A 445 16.02 -29.36 -16.79
N ALA A 446 15.13 -30.35 -16.94
CA ALA A 446 15.37 -31.71 -16.46
C ALA A 446 16.59 -32.37 -17.14
N GLU A 447 16.73 -32.25 -18.45
CA GLU A 447 17.86 -32.80 -19.21
C GLU A 447 19.19 -32.12 -18.84
N SER A 448 19.20 -30.79 -18.73
CA SER A 448 20.39 -30.04 -18.31
C SER A 448 20.74 -30.24 -16.82
N ALA A 449 19.75 -30.48 -15.95
CA ALA A 449 19.99 -30.88 -14.56
C ALA A 449 20.61 -32.29 -14.46
N ALA A 450 20.09 -33.25 -15.25
CA ALA A 450 20.60 -34.62 -15.28
C ALA A 450 22.07 -34.68 -15.71
N THR A 451 22.42 -33.99 -16.80
CA THR A 451 23.79 -33.91 -17.30
C THR A 451 24.71 -33.17 -16.33
N PHE A 452 24.28 -32.05 -15.75
CA PHE A 452 25.06 -31.33 -14.74
C PHE A 452 25.37 -32.17 -13.49
N VAL A 453 24.38 -32.91 -12.96
CA VAL A 453 24.60 -33.80 -11.79
C VAL A 453 25.57 -34.93 -12.12
N GLN A 454 25.46 -35.54 -13.31
CA GLN A 454 26.39 -36.57 -13.77
C GLN A 454 27.84 -36.06 -13.85
N GLU A 455 28.06 -34.88 -14.45
CA GLU A 455 29.40 -34.27 -14.55
C GLU A 455 29.98 -33.87 -13.18
N PHE A 456 29.12 -33.44 -12.24
CA PHE A 456 29.51 -33.11 -10.86
C PHE A 456 29.86 -34.34 -10.03
N GLU A 457 29.10 -35.44 -10.15
CA GLU A 457 29.42 -36.70 -9.48
C GLU A 457 30.65 -37.38 -10.07
N LEU A 458 30.84 -37.32 -11.39
CA LEU A 458 32.06 -37.80 -12.04
C LEU A 458 33.30 -37.00 -11.59
N LEU A 459 33.17 -35.68 -11.39
CA LEU A 459 34.21 -34.84 -10.79
C LEU A 459 34.50 -35.22 -9.33
N ILE A 460 33.46 -35.51 -8.53
CA ILE A 460 33.59 -36.02 -7.15
C ILE A 460 34.33 -37.35 -7.14
N LYS A 461 33.95 -38.29 -8.02
CA LYS A 461 34.56 -39.61 -8.16
C LYS A 461 36.04 -39.52 -8.53
N ILE A 462 36.40 -38.70 -9.52
CA ILE A 462 37.80 -38.49 -9.92
C ILE A 462 38.66 -37.92 -8.77
N ILE A 463 38.08 -37.16 -7.83
CA ILE A 463 38.79 -36.66 -6.64
C ILE A 463 38.95 -37.74 -5.55
N LEU A 464 38.05 -38.72 -5.46
CA LEU A 464 38.06 -39.75 -4.42
C LEU A 464 38.82 -41.02 -4.84
N ASP A 465 38.61 -41.46 -6.07
CA ASP A 465 39.09 -42.73 -6.62
C ASP A 465 40.24 -42.56 -7.65
N GLY A 466 40.53 -41.32 -8.06
CA GLY A 466 41.51 -40.97 -9.09
C GLY A 466 40.94 -40.97 -10.54
N PRO A 467 41.76 -40.62 -11.55
CA PRO A 467 41.34 -40.57 -12.96
C PRO A 467 40.79 -41.90 -13.49
N THR A 468 39.51 -41.92 -13.87
CA THR A 468 38.84 -43.11 -14.39
C THR A 468 39.02 -43.27 -15.91
N HIS A 469 39.32 -44.48 -16.37
CA HIS A 469 39.24 -44.83 -17.78
C HIS A 469 37.79 -45.17 -18.17
N THR A 470 37.20 -44.41 -19.08
CA THR A 470 35.88 -44.72 -19.66
C THR A 470 36.04 -45.63 -20.88
N THR A 471 35.67 -46.91 -20.74
CA THR A 471 35.44 -47.78 -21.90
C THR A 471 34.10 -47.42 -22.52
N GLN A 472 34.05 -46.30 -23.26
CA GLN A 472 32.84 -45.90 -23.98
C GLN A 472 32.66 -46.82 -25.19
N GLY A 473 31.70 -47.73 -25.10
CA GLY A 473 31.42 -48.68 -26.18
C GLY A 473 30.82 -47.98 -27.41
N GLY A 474 31.43 -48.21 -28.58
CA GLY A 474 30.73 -48.02 -29.86
C GLY A 474 31.13 -46.82 -30.72
N THR A 475 32.41 -46.54 -30.94
CA THR A 475 32.95 -46.24 -32.30
C THR A 475 34.48 -46.19 -32.31
N ASN A 476 35.08 -46.58 -33.44
CA ASN A 476 36.52 -46.86 -33.53
C ASN A 476 37.38 -45.59 -33.56
N SER A 477 37.92 -45.16 -32.41
CA SER A 477 39.15 -44.38 -32.37
C SER A 477 40.08 -44.88 -31.26
N SER A 478 41.32 -45.18 -31.61
CA SER A 478 42.28 -45.91 -30.75
C SER A 478 43.12 -44.97 -29.90
N VAL A 479 42.50 -44.22 -28.99
CA VAL A 479 43.21 -43.53 -27.88
C VAL A 479 42.35 -43.63 -26.61
N PRO A 480 42.86 -44.17 -25.50
CA PRO A 480 42.16 -44.10 -24.23
C PRO A 480 42.23 -42.66 -23.69
N ASN A 481 41.16 -41.89 -23.90
CA ASN A 481 41.03 -40.54 -23.32
C ASN A 481 40.94 -40.65 -21.79
N GLN A 482 42.08 -40.48 -21.11
CA GLN A 482 42.14 -40.41 -19.67
C GLN A 482 41.40 -39.15 -19.19
N LEU A 483 40.34 -39.33 -18.39
CA LEU A 483 39.59 -38.21 -17.82
C LEU A 483 40.43 -37.56 -16.71
N THR A 484 41.16 -36.50 -17.07
CA THR A 484 41.93 -35.72 -16.10
C THR A 484 40.99 -34.87 -15.25
N PHE A 485 41.41 -34.54 -14.02
CA PHE A 485 40.68 -33.60 -13.17
C PHE A 485 40.44 -32.25 -13.87
N ARG A 486 41.36 -31.82 -14.75
CA ARG A 486 41.25 -30.56 -15.49
C ARG A 486 40.15 -30.60 -16.54
N SER A 487 40.13 -31.61 -17.41
CA SER A 487 39.09 -31.74 -18.44
C SER A 487 37.71 -31.95 -17.81
N GLN A 488 37.62 -32.72 -16.71
CA GLN A 488 36.37 -32.89 -15.98
C GLN A 488 35.88 -31.59 -15.31
N LEU A 489 36.78 -30.77 -14.76
CA LEU A 489 36.41 -29.47 -14.17
C LEU A 489 35.88 -28.49 -15.23
N GLU A 490 36.38 -28.56 -16.47
CA GLU A 490 35.88 -27.78 -17.60
C GLU A 490 34.55 -28.32 -18.15
N ALA A 491 34.32 -29.64 -18.11
CA ALA A 491 33.02 -30.25 -18.45
C ALA A 491 31.93 -29.92 -17.40
N PHE A 492 32.29 -29.93 -16.11
CA PHE A 492 31.45 -29.47 -15.01
C PHE A 492 31.06 -27.99 -15.15
N ASP A 493 31.99 -27.09 -15.52
CA ASP A 493 31.66 -25.67 -15.69
C ASP A 493 30.75 -25.42 -16.90
N ARG A 494 30.95 -26.17 -18.00
CA ARG A 494 30.11 -26.08 -19.20
C ARG A 494 28.68 -26.59 -18.96
N SER A 495 28.53 -27.73 -18.27
CA SER A 495 27.22 -28.27 -17.89
C SER A 495 26.53 -27.37 -16.85
N TRP A 496 27.28 -26.77 -15.91
CA TRP A 496 26.75 -25.73 -15.00
C TRP A 496 26.18 -24.53 -15.76
N CYS A 497 26.90 -23.99 -16.75
CA CYS A 497 26.39 -22.90 -17.57
C CYS A 497 25.09 -23.28 -18.27
N SER A 498 25.06 -24.43 -18.97
CA SER A 498 23.86 -24.93 -19.67
C SER A 498 22.66 -25.09 -18.72
N TYR A 499 22.87 -25.73 -17.57
CA TYR A 499 21.85 -25.84 -16.52
C TYR A 499 21.37 -24.48 -16.00
N LEU A 500 22.29 -23.54 -15.75
CA LEU A 500 21.94 -22.20 -15.26
C LEU A 500 21.13 -21.40 -16.29
N TYR A 501 21.43 -21.51 -17.59
CA TYR A 501 20.62 -20.92 -18.66
C TYR A 501 19.19 -21.47 -18.65
N SER A 502 19.02 -22.80 -18.64
CA SER A 502 17.69 -23.44 -18.56
C SER A 502 16.94 -23.07 -17.27
N PHE A 503 17.65 -23.02 -16.14
CA PHE A 503 17.08 -22.67 -14.83
C PHE A 503 16.58 -21.23 -14.79
N VAL A 504 17.33 -20.28 -15.39
CA VAL A 504 16.89 -18.88 -15.53
C VAL A 504 15.72 -18.77 -16.48
N ALA A 505 15.71 -19.47 -17.62
CA ALA A 505 14.59 -19.46 -18.56
C ALA A 505 13.29 -19.92 -17.90
N TRP A 506 13.33 -21.05 -17.17
CA TRP A 506 12.21 -21.54 -16.35
C TRP A 506 11.78 -20.51 -15.30
N LYS A 507 12.72 -19.95 -14.53
CA LYS A 507 12.41 -18.95 -13.49
C LYS A 507 11.84 -17.64 -14.04
N VAL A 508 12.14 -17.27 -15.28
CA VAL A 508 11.52 -16.14 -15.98
C VAL A 508 10.07 -16.48 -16.39
N LYS A 509 9.76 -17.71 -16.81
CA LYS A 509 8.37 -18.16 -17.04
C LYS A 509 7.57 -18.09 -15.72
N ASP A 510 8.07 -18.67 -14.64
CA ASP A 510 7.44 -18.61 -13.31
C ASP A 510 7.18 -17.16 -12.85
N ALA A 511 8.17 -16.28 -13.03
CA ALA A 511 8.07 -14.88 -12.60
C ALA A 511 6.99 -14.12 -13.37
N LYS A 512 6.80 -14.40 -14.67
CA LYS A 512 5.72 -13.82 -15.49
C LYS A 512 4.34 -14.31 -15.07
N LEU A 513 4.17 -15.61 -14.83
CA LEU A 513 2.89 -16.16 -14.35
C LEU A 513 2.51 -15.54 -12.99
N LEU A 514 3.47 -15.44 -12.07
CA LEU A 514 3.27 -14.78 -10.78
C LEU A 514 3.00 -13.27 -10.92
N GLU A 515 3.63 -12.59 -11.87
CA GLU A 515 3.35 -11.20 -12.20
C GLU A 515 1.91 -11.02 -12.66
N GLU A 516 1.45 -11.79 -13.64
CA GLU A 516 0.08 -11.75 -14.15
C GLU A 516 -0.95 -11.94 -13.04
N ASP A 517 -0.72 -12.88 -12.12
CA ASP A 517 -1.64 -13.14 -11.01
C ASP A 517 -1.62 -12.02 -9.95
N LEU A 518 -0.46 -11.40 -9.70
CA LEU A 518 -0.37 -10.20 -8.87
C LEU A 518 -1.07 -8.99 -9.51
N VAL A 519 -1.01 -8.87 -10.84
CA VAL A 519 -1.73 -7.85 -11.62
C VAL A 519 -3.24 -8.10 -11.58
N LYS A 520 -3.71 -9.32 -11.85
CA LYS A 520 -5.12 -9.72 -11.72
C LYS A 520 -5.65 -9.40 -10.32
N ALA A 521 -4.90 -9.75 -9.26
CA ALA A 521 -5.26 -9.43 -7.89
C ALA A 521 -5.32 -7.91 -7.61
N ALA A 522 -4.38 -7.13 -8.17
CA ALA A 522 -4.40 -5.67 -8.05
C ALA A 522 -5.66 -5.05 -8.71
N CYS A 523 -6.02 -5.51 -9.92
CA CYS A 523 -7.23 -5.07 -10.62
C CYS A 523 -8.50 -5.45 -9.85
N GLN A 524 -8.58 -6.68 -9.31
CA GLN A 524 -9.72 -7.12 -8.50
C GLN A 524 -9.89 -6.30 -7.22
N LEU A 525 -8.79 -5.93 -6.54
CA LEU A 525 -8.83 -5.05 -5.36
C LEU A 525 -9.36 -3.65 -5.70
N GLU A 526 -8.98 -3.08 -6.85
CA GLU A 526 -9.54 -1.78 -7.27
C GLU A 526 -11.00 -1.87 -7.69
N ILE A 527 -11.40 -2.86 -8.49
CA ILE A 527 -12.80 -3.04 -8.87
C ILE A 527 -13.67 -3.23 -7.62
N SER A 528 -13.23 -4.04 -6.66
CA SER A 528 -13.93 -4.21 -5.37
C SER A 528 -13.97 -2.92 -4.55
N MET A 529 -12.88 -2.15 -4.52
CA MET A 529 -12.87 -0.81 -3.90
C MET A 529 -13.85 0.14 -4.59
N MET A 530 -13.90 0.18 -5.92
CA MET A 530 -14.78 1.08 -6.68
C MET A 530 -16.26 0.73 -6.49
N GLN A 531 -16.60 -0.56 -6.47
CA GLN A 531 -17.94 -1.06 -6.16
C GLN A 531 -18.35 -0.68 -4.73
N ASN A 532 -17.51 -0.99 -3.74
CA ASN A 532 -17.83 -0.76 -2.33
C ASN A 532 -17.83 0.73 -1.96
N CYS A 533 -16.89 1.52 -2.46
CA CYS A 533 -16.77 2.96 -2.20
C CYS A 533 -17.67 3.82 -3.09
N LYS A 534 -18.40 3.24 -4.06
CA LYS A 534 -19.28 3.96 -5.01
C LYS A 534 -18.59 5.15 -5.71
N LEU A 535 -17.36 4.94 -6.18
CA LEU A 535 -16.56 6.02 -6.76
C LEU A 535 -17.19 6.56 -8.06
N THR A 536 -17.44 7.87 -8.09
CA THR A 536 -17.77 8.62 -9.30
C THR A 536 -16.49 9.05 -10.01
N PRO A 537 -16.49 9.14 -11.36
CA PRO A 537 -15.30 9.54 -12.14
C PRO A 537 -14.83 10.97 -11.81
N GLU A 538 -15.71 11.78 -11.22
CA GLU A 538 -15.46 13.18 -10.86
C GLU A 538 -14.79 13.37 -9.47
N GLY A 539 -14.45 12.28 -8.78
CA GLY A 539 -13.58 12.29 -7.59
C GLY A 539 -14.18 12.87 -6.29
N ASP A 540 -15.46 13.25 -6.28
CA ASP A 540 -16.10 13.88 -5.12
C ASP A 540 -16.25 12.89 -3.94
N THR A 541 -15.27 12.95 -3.04
CA THR A 541 -15.08 12.03 -1.91
C THR A 541 -15.79 12.51 -0.63
N GLY A 542 -16.64 13.53 -0.73
CA GLY A 542 -17.17 14.30 0.41
C GLY A 542 -18.01 13.53 1.43
N SER A 543 -18.60 12.38 1.07
CA SER A 543 -19.61 11.68 1.89
C SER A 543 -19.29 10.24 2.30
N LEU A 544 -18.07 9.74 2.06
CA LEU A 544 -17.69 8.36 2.42
C LEU A 544 -17.76 8.10 3.93
N SER A 545 -18.39 6.97 4.30
CA SER A 545 -18.44 6.45 5.68
C SER A 545 -17.06 6.15 6.24
N HIS A 546 -16.94 6.05 7.57
CA HIS A 546 -15.67 5.70 8.23
C HIS A 546 -15.15 4.34 7.73
N ASP A 547 -16.02 3.36 7.54
CA ASP A 547 -15.62 2.01 7.11
C ASP A 547 -15.13 2.03 5.65
N MET A 548 -15.78 2.79 4.79
CA MET A 548 -15.36 2.99 3.39
C MET A 548 -13.97 3.65 3.32
N LYS A 549 -13.70 4.62 4.21
CA LYS A 549 -12.37 5.24 4.36
C LYS A 549 -11.32 4.29 4.96
N ALA A 550 -11.72 3.30 5.75
CA ALA A 550 -10.83 2.26 6.25
C ALA A 550 -10.49 1.24 5.13
N ILE A 551 -11.49 0.79 4.37
CA ILE A 551 -11.33 -0.07 3.19
C ILE A 551 -10.42 0.60 2.15
N GLN A 552 -10.65 1.88 1.83
CA GLN A 552 -9.80 2.64 0.90
C GLN A 552 -8.34 2.68 1.37
N LYS A 553 -8.08 2.91 2.67
CA LYS A 553 -6.72 2.87 3.21
C LYS A 553 -6.08 1.49 3.06
N GLN A 554 -6.79 0.43 3.48
CA GLN A 554 -6.30 -0.93 3.39
C GLN A 554 -5.93 -1.29 1.93
N VAL A 555 -6.83 -1.02 0.98
CA VAL A 555 -6.58 -1.27 -0.45
C VAL A 555 -5.38 -0.47 -0.97
N THR A 556 -5.19 0.80 -0.58
CA THR A 556 -3.99 1.55 -0.99
C THR A 556 -2.67 1.01 -0.38
N GLU A 557 -2.72 0.43 0.82
CA GLU A 557 -1.56 -0.23 1.45
C GLU A 557 -1.24 -1.58 0.80
N ASP A 558 -2.27 -2.40 0.52
CA ASP A 558 -2.13 -3.70 -0.16
C ASP A 558 -1.68 -3.53 -1.61
N GLN A 559 -2.24 -2.56 -2.33
CA GLN A 559 -1.72 -2.16 -3.64
C GLN A 559 -0.24 -1.79 -3.58
N LYS A 560 0.18 -0.96 -2.61
CA LYS A 560 1.58 -0.55 -2.49
C LYS A 560 2.49 -1.76 -2.24
N LEU A 561 2.02 -2.76 -1.51
CA LEU A 561 2.69 -4.05 -1.36
C LEU A 561 2.76 -4.81 -2.70
N LEU A 562 1.67 -4.88 -3.47
CA LEU A 562 1.64 -5.51 -4.80
C LEU A 562 2.59 -4.81 -5.78
N ARG A 563 2.54 -3.47 -5.90
CA ARG A 563 3.49 -2.68 -6.71
C ARG A 563 4.94 -3.00 -6.32
N THR A 564 5.22 -3.07 -5.02
CA THR A 564 6.55 -3.46 -4.52
C THR A 564 6.93 -4.89 -4.89
N LYS A 565 6.00 -5.85 -4.89
CA LYS A 565 6.26 -7.24 -5.31
C LYS A 565 6.55 -7.32 -6.81
N VAL A 566 5.68 -6.75 -7.64
CA VAL A 566 5.83 -6.71 -9.11
C VAL A 566 7.17 -6.06 -9.50
N GLN A 567 7.53 -4.92 -8.89
CA GLN A 567 8.83 -4.27 -9.13
C GLN A 567 10.04 -5.16 -8.78
N ASN A 568 9.92 -6.04 -7.79
CA ASN A 568 11.01 -6.97 -7.43
C ASN A 568 11.07 -8.23 -8.31
N LEU A 569 10.00 -8.53 -9.06
CA LEU A 569 9.91 -9.70 -9.95
C LEU A 569 10.27 -9.35 -11.40
N SER A 570 9.69 -8.26 -11.92
CA SER A 570 9.72 -7.89 -13.35
C SER A 570 10.31 -6.48 -13.59
N GLY A 571 10.75 -5.80 -12.51
CA GLY A 571 11.33 -4.47 -12.61
C GLY A 571 10.30 -3.40 -12.98
N ASN A 572 10.72 -2.42 -13.79
CA ASN A 572 9.84 -1.33 -14.21
C ASN A 572 8.86 -1.76 -15.31
N ALA A 573 9.24 -2.68 -16.20
CA ALA A 573 8.38 -3.16 -17.27
C ALA A 573 7.08 -3.77 -16.73
N GLY A 574 7.16 -4.56 -15.66
CA GLY A 574 5.96 -5.09 -15.01
C GLY A 574 5.16 -4.08 -14.20
N LEU A 575 5.80 -3.02 -13.69
CA LEU A 575 5.05 -1.89 -13.12
C LEU A 575 4.21 -1.18 -14.18
N GLU A 576 4.77 -0.98 -15.38
CA GLU A 576 4.07 -0.39 -16.52
C GLU A 576 2.90 -1.29 -16.98
N GLN A 577 3.13 -2.60 -17.12
CA GLN A 577 2.04 -3.56 -17.45
C GLN A 577 0.92 -3.55 -16.41
N MET A 578 1.26 -3.53 -15.12
CA MET A 578 0.28 -3.41 -14.04
C MET A 578 -0.49 -2.08 -14.11
N GLU A 579 0.17 -0.96 -14.36
CA GLU A 579 -0.48 0.36 -14.41
C GLU A 579 -1.39 0.51 -15.65
N CYS A 580 -1.00 -0.08 -16.79
CA CYS A 580 -1.88 -0.26 -17.95
C CYS A 580 -3.10 -1.14 -17.60
N ALA A 581 -2.89 -2.31 -16.99
CA ALA A 581 -3.98 -3.23 -16.64
C ALA A 581 -4.96 -2.66 -15.60
N LEU A 582 -4.48 -1.83 -14.66
CA LEU A 582 -5.34 -1.06 -13.75
C LEU A 582 -6.15 0.01 -14.52
N SER A 583 -5.52 0.73 -15.44
CA SER A 583 -6.18 1.74 -16.28
C SER A 583 -7.27 1.13 -17.18
N ASP A 584 -6.99 -0.03 -17.78
CA ASP A 584 -7.96 -0.81 -18.56
C ASP A 584 -9.12 -1.31 -17.67
N ALA A 585 -8.83 -1.76 -16.45
CA ALA A 585 -9.84 -2.18 -15.49
C ALA A 585 -10.76 -1.02 -15.06
N TRP A 586 -10.22 0.19 -14.85
CA TRP A 586 -11.01 1.40 -14.58
C TRP A 586 -11.90 1.74 -15.76
N SER A 587 -11.34 1.74 -16.97
CA SER A 587 -12.05 2.08 -18.20
C SER A 587 -13.25 1.14 -18.42
N ARG A 588 -13.00 -0.19 -18.37
CA ARG A 588 -14.05 -1.22 -18.45
C ARG A 588 -15.10 -1.10 -17.33
N PHE A 589 -14.71 -0.72 -16.12
CA PHE A 589 -15.66 -0.54 -15.02
C PHE A 589 -16.59 0.66 -15.26
N PHE A 590 -16.09 1.78 -15.77
CA PHE A 590 -16.92 2.94 -16.10
C PHE A 590 -17.79 2.68 -17.34
N GLU A 591 -17.25 2.05 -18.39
CA GLU A 591 -18.01 1.62 -19.58
C GLU A 591 -19.16 0.67 -19.22
N ALA A 592 -18.92 -0.34 -18.38
CA ALA A 592 -19.96 -1.26 -17.91
C ALA A 592 -21.05 -0.56 -17.09
N ARG A 593 -20.68 0.50 -16.34
CA ARG A 593 -21.63 1.31 -15.56
C ARG A 593 -22.47 2.24 -16.44
N GLU A 594 -21.90 2.78 -17.50
CA GLU A 594 -22.58 3.68 -18.45
C GLU A 594 -23.50 2.94 -19.42
N THR A 595 -23.10 1.74 -19.86
CA THR A 595 -23.91 0.87 -20.74
C THR A 595 -25.10 0.20 -20.02
N GLY A 596 -25.28 0.42 -18.71
CA GLY A 596 -26.40 -0.12 -17.95
C GLY A 596 -26.36 -1.64 -17.74
N SER A 597 -25.25 -2.29 -18.10
CA SER A 597 -25.04 -3.73 -17.88
C SER A 597 -24.83 -3.99 -16.39
N SER A 598 -25.91 -4.36 -15.71
CA SER A 598 -25.84 -4.71 -14.28
C SER A 598 -24.98 -5.96 -14.10
N LEU A 599 -23.80 -5.80 -13.46
CA LEU A 599 -23.01 -6.91 -12.96
C LEU A 599 -23.74 -7.53 -11.74
N VAL A 600 -24.79 -8.29 -12.03
CA VAL A 600 -25.61 -8.97 -11.02
C VAL A 600 -24.78 -10.04 -10.32
N SER A 601 -24.42 -9.75 -9.08
CA SER A 601 -24.19 -10.69 -7.99
C SER A 601 -23.39 -11.97 -8.27
N SER A 602 -22.13 -11.98 -7.85
CA SER A 602 -21.54 -13.17 -7.25
C SER A 602 -20.74 -12.83 -6.00
N VAL A 603 -21.47 -12.52 -4.91
CA VAL A 603 -20.95 -12.54 -3.54
C VAL A 603 -21.88 -13.41 -2.69
N ALA A 604 -21.77 -14.72 -2.89
CA ALA A 604 -22.32 -15.72 -1.99
C ALA A 604 -21.50 -17.02 -2.09
N HIS A 605 -21.23 -17.64 -0.94
CA HIS A 605 -20.63 -18.96 -0.76
C HIS A 605 -19.12 -19.10 -1.05
N ILE A 606 -18.35 -18.75 -0.01
CA ILE A 606 -17.37 -19.64 0.65
C ILE A 606 -17.18 -20.99 -0.06
N SER A 607 -15.97 -21.25 -0.56
CA SER A 607 -15.55 -22.59 -1.02
C SER A 607 -14.42 -23.15 -0.17
N SER A 608 -14.61 -24.39 0.27
CA SER A 608 -13.57 -25.35 0.60
C SER A 608 -14.19 -26.75 0.58
N PRO A 609 -13.50 -27.77 0.06
CA PRO A 609 -12.59 -27.76 -1.10
C PRO A 609 -13.00 -28.87 -2.12
N ILE A 610 -12.09 -29.23 -3.04
CA ILE A 610 -12.00 -30.48 -3.85
C ILE A 610 -12.13 -30.30 -5.39
N LEU A 611 -11.11 -30.84 -6.08
CA LEU A 611 -10.91 -31.06 -7.53
C LEU A 611 -11.65 -32.34 -8.01
N PRO A 612 -11.50 -32.82 -9.27
CA PRO A 612 -11.49 -32.15 -10.57
C PRO A 612 -12.51 -32.81 -11.55
N GLY A 613 -12.66 -32.29 -12.79
CA GLY A 613 -12.99 -33.19 -13.91
C GLY A 613 -13.84 -32.66 -15.07
N SER A 614 -13.26 -32.81 -16.26
CA SER A 614 -13.90 -33.28 -17.51
C SER A 614 -14.69 -32.34 -18.44
N SER A 615 -14.26 -32.38 -19.70
CA SER A 615 -15.02 -32.31 -20.96
C SER A 615 -15.66 -31.00 -21.46
N ASN A 616 -14.99 -30.45 -22.47
CA ASN A 616 -15.44 -30.38 -23.87
C ASN A 616 -16.69 -29.56 -24.27
N ASN A 617 -16.38 -28.59 -25.14
CA ASN A 617 -17.07 -28.25 -26.40
C ASN A 617 -18.40 -27.47 -26.38
N SER A 618 -18.33 -26.23 -26.88
CA SER A 618 -19.18 -25.82 -28.01
C SER A 618 -18.52 -24.73 -28.87
N SER A 619 -18.69 -24.86 -30.18
CA SER A 619 -18.14 -24.08 -31.30
C SER A 619 -19.09 -22.99 -31.84
N ILE A 620 -18.73 -22.42 -33.02
CA ILE A 620 -19.50 -21.54 -33.97
C ILE A 620 -19.33 -20.02 -33.68
N LEU A 621 -18.96 -19.11 -34.61
CA LEU A 621 -18.70 -19.12 -36.07
C LEU A 621 -17.63 -18.06 -36.49
N GLY A 622 -17.07 -18.13 -37.71
CA GLY A 622 -16.43 -16.97 -38.39
C GLY A 622 -15.42 -17.31 -39.50
N GLU A 623 -15.89 -17.46 -40.75
CA GLU A 623 -15.07 -17.71 -41.97
C GLU A 623 -14.29 -16.44 -42.41
N MET A 624 -13.32 -16.40 -43.34
CA MET A 624 -13.06 -17.20 -44.56
C MET A 624 -11.62 -16.98 -45.09
N GLY A 625 -11.01 -17.95 -45.79
CA GLY A 625 -9.78 -17.70 -46.60
C GLY A 625 -8.90 -18.91 -46.91
N ASN A 626 -9.23 -19.70 -47.93
CA ASN A 626 -8.49 -20.92 -48.33
C ASN A 626 -7.32 -20.67 -49.32
N ILE A 627 -6.34 -21.59 -49.35
CA ILE A 627 -5.81 -22.27 -50.55
C ILE A 627 -5.02 -23.54 -50.15
N SER A 628 -5.28 -24.63 -50.88
CA SER A 628 -4.52 -25.88 -51.19
C SER A 628 -3.07 -26.05 -50.66
N GLU A 629 -2.54 -27.27 -50.46
CA GLU A 629 -2.83 -28.55 -51.16
C GLU A 629 -2.50 -29.83 -50.33
N SER A 630 -2.77 -31.01 -50.90
CA SER A 630 -2.92 -32.33 -50.27
C SER A 630 -1.70 -33.28 -50.24
N MET A 631 -1.63 -34.19 -49.26
CA MET A 631 -1.48 -35.68 -49.42
C MET A 631 -1.54 -36.36 -48.02
N GLU A 632 -2.70 -36.79 -47.49
CA GLU A 632 -3.37 -38.10 -47.61
C GLU A 632 -2.65 -39.40 -47.14
N ARG A 633 -3.22 -40.01 -46.07
CA ARG A 633 -3.37 -41.45 -45.72
C ARG A 633 -2.10 -42.33 -45.54
N SER A 634 -2.07 -43.32 -44.62
CA SER A 634 -3.14 -44.30 -44.31
C SER A 634 -3.08 -44.86 -42.87
N ASP A 635 -4.21 -45.40 -42.41
CA ASP A 635 -4.39 -46.03 -41.09
C ASP A 635 -3.98 -47.52 -40.97
N HIS A 636 -4.05 -48.04 -39.74
CA HIS A 636 -4.76 -49.27 -39.30
C HIS A 636 -4.00 -50.52 -38.75
N ILE A 637 -4.20 -50.73 -37.42
CA ILE A 637 -4.46 -51.97 -36.62
C ILE A 637 -3.42 -53.13 -36.54
N VAL A 638 -3.20 -53.63 -35.31
CA VAL A 638 -3.26 -55.05 -34.82
C VAL A 638 -2.09 -55.45 -33.87
N TYR A 639 -2.44 -55.86 -32.65
CA TYR A 639 -1.60 -56.68 -31.73
C TYR A 639 -1.79 -58.18 -32.02
N PRO A 640 -0.73 -59.02 -31.89
CA PRO A 640 -0.68 -60.02 -30.80
C PRO A 640 0.75 -60.16 -30.21
N LEU A 641 1.02 -60.42 -28.93
CA LEU A 641 0.57 -61.46 -27.97
C LEU A 641 1.22 -62.86 -28.17
N PHE A 642 1.79 -63.40 -27.07
CA PHE A 642 2.53 -64.67 -26.89
C PHE A 642 3.98 -64.70 -27.42
N LYS A 643 4.93 -65.48 -26.86
CA LYS A 643 4.82 -66.55 -25.83
C LYS A 643 6.08 -66.66 -24.95
N LYS A 644 5.92 -67.37 -23.82
CA LYS A 644 6.93 -67.82 -22.85
C LYS A 644 7.51 -69.19 -23.29
N ASP A 645 8.73 -69.54 -22.86
CA ASP A 645 9.03 -70.84 -22.20
C ASP A 645 10.46 -70.92 -21.61
N ASP A 646 10.60 -71.69 -20.52
CA ASP A 646 11.79 -71.85 -19.67
C ASP A 646 12.56 -73.15 -20.01
N SER A 647 13.89 -73.22 -19.80
CA SER A 647 14.56 -74.46 -19.34
C SER A 647 15.95 -74.22 -18.73
N SER A 648 16.27 -74.99 -17.66
CA SER A 648 17.54 -75.08 -16.90
C SER A 648 18.12 -76.52 -17.12
N PRO A 649 19.03 -77.16 -16.31
CA PRO A 649 19.80 -76.76 -15.11
C PRO A 649 21.27 -77.31 -14.99
N GLY A 650 21.92 -77.09 -13.83
CA GLY A 650 23.10 -77.82 -13.31
C GLY A 650 24.07 -76.90 -12.54
N ASN A 651 24.12 -76.87 -11.20
CA ASN A 651 24.84 -77.78 -10.26
C ASN A 651 26.35 -77.95 -10.60
N GLU A 652 27.33 -77.90 -9.67
CA GLU A 652 27.27 -78.14 -8.21
C GLU A 652 28.45 -77.49 -7.40
N VAL A 653 28.55 -77.83 -6.11
CA VAL A 653 29.38 -77.21 -5.04
C VAL A 653 30.78 -77.86 -4.93
N VAL A 654 31.79 -77.14 -4.36
CA VAL A 654 32.76 -77.58 -3.30
C VAL A 654 34.12 -76.83 -3.34
N SER A 655 34.65 -76.56 -2.13
CA SER A 655 35.87 -75.79 -1.80
C SER A 655 37.21 -76.50 -2.09
N SER A 656 38.31 -75.72 -2.15
CA SER A 656 39.50 -75.92 -1.28
C SER A 656 40.55 -74.79 -1.38
N THR A 657 41.34 -74.64 -0.31
CA THR A 657 42.32 -73.57 -0.02
C THR A 657 43.77 -74.00 -0.40
N PRO A 658 44.83 -73.35 0.12
CA PRO A 658 45.52 -72.13 -0.34
C PRO A 658 46.85 -72.38 -1.08
N LEU A 659 47.52 -71.32 -1.55
CA LEU A 659 48.99 -71.33 -1.61
C LEU A 659 49.58 -69.98 -1.16
N ARG A 660 50.52 -70.02 -0.21
CA ARG A 660 51.34 -68.88 0.22
C ARG A 660 52.56 -68.75 -0.68
N SER A 661 52.98 -67.52 -0.94
CA SER A 661 54.40 -67.18 -1.12
C SER A 661 54.64 -65.79 -0.56
N ASP A 662 55.17 -65.74 0.67
CA ASP A 662 55.70 -64.52 1.26
C ASP A 662 57.08 -64.20 0.63
N MET A 663 57.33 -62.95 0.24
CA MET A 663 58.67 -62.35 0.30
C MET A 663 58.58 -60.82 0.36
N ASP A 664 59.35 -60.23 1.28
CA ASP A 664 59.36 -58.79 1.59
C ASP A 664 59.93 -57.90 0.47
N GLY A 665 59.52 -56.62 0.45
CA GLY A 665 60.02 -55.66 -0.54
C GLY A 665 59.61 -54.20 -0.33
N TYR A 666 59.99 -53.59 0.80
CA TYR A 666 60.08 -52.14 1.06
C TYR A 666 58.94 -51.21 0.59
N GLY A 667 58.24 -50.60 1.56
CA GLY A 667 57.16 -49.66 1.30
C GLY A 667 57.56 -48.43 0.48
N ALA A 668 57.12 -48.41 -0.79
CA ALA A 668 56.90 -47.18 -1.52
C ALA A 668 55.70 -46.45 -0.89
N MET A 669 55.99 -45.44 -0.08
CA MET A 669 54.99 -44.58 0.55
C MET A 669 54.15 -43.93 -0.57
N SER A 670 52.87 -44.30 -0.65
CA SER A 670 51.96 -43.86 -1.71
C SER A 670 51.90 -42.34 -1.77
N VAL A 671 52.50 -41.76 -2.82
CA VAL A 671 52.53 -40.31 -3.05
C VAL A 671 51.09 -39.82 -3.14
N THR A 672 50.66 -39.02 -2.16
CA THR A 672 49.26 -38.59 -2.13
C THR A 672 48.97 -37.70 -3.32
N GLU A 673 47.89 -37.98 -4.03
CA GLU A 673 47.58 -37.39 -5.34
C GLU A 673 47.47 -35.86 -5.33
N ASN A 674 47.25 -35.21 -4.17
CA ASN A 674 47.38 -33.75 -4.05
C ASN A 674 48.80 -33.23 -4.40
N GLU A 675 49.84 -34.05 -4.24
CA GLU A 675 51.21 -33.75 -4.66
C GLU A 675 51.37 -33.93 -6.17
N LEU A 676 50.79 -34.98 -6.77
CA LEU A 676 50.74 -35.14 -8.24
C LEU A 676 49.96 -33.98 -8.91
N LEU A 677 48.78 -33.64 -8.41
CA LEU A 677 47.91 -32.58 -8.93
C LEU A 677 48.49 -31.16 -8.69
N VAL A 678 49.40 -30.99 -7.73
CA VAL A 678 50.19 -29.75 -7.58
C VAL A 678 51.41 -29.78 -8.49
N ASN A 679 52.09 -30.92 -8.62
CA ASN A 679 53.24 -31.09 -9.49
C ASN A 679 52.87 -30.95 -10.97
N GLU A 680 51.71 -31.44 -11.41
CA GLU A 680 51.18 -31.25 -12.76
C GLU A 680 50.96 -29.74 -13.04
N ILE A 681 50.21 -29.04 -12.17
CA ILE A 681 49.95 -27.59 -12.28
C ILE A 681 51.24 -26.74 -12.20
N VAL A 682 52.31 -27.23 -11.57
CA VAL A 682 53.58 -26.49 -11.37
C VAL A 682 54.69 -26.90 -12.36
N HIS A 683 54.64 -28.10 -12.92
CA HIS A 683 55.69 -28.67 -13.79
C HIS A 683 55.24 -28.97 -15.23
N GLU A 684 54.01 -28.64 -15.62
CA GLU A 684 53.57 -28.48 -17.03
C GLU A 684 54.25 -27.28 -17.76
N HIS A 685 55.54 -27.07 -17.49
CA HIS A 685 56.46 -26.20 -18.23
C HIS A 685 57.71 -26.98 -18.71
N GLY A 686 57.72 -28.33 -18.56
CA GLY A 686 58.89 -29.18 -18.82
C GLY A 686 58.83 -30.09 -20.06
N HIS A 687 57.67 -30.31 -20.68
CA HIS A 687 57.50 -31.29 -21.77
C HIS A 687 57.04 -30.64 -23.09
N GLY A 688 57.86 -29.73 -23.61
CA GLY A 688 57.69 -29.13 -24.93
C GLY A 688 59.00 -28.95 -25.70
N PHE A 689 60.06 -29.68 -25.35
CA PHE A 689 61.41 -29.45 -25.87
C PHE A 689 62.29 -30.72 -25.96
N ALA A 690 61.73 -31.83 -26.45
CA ALA A 690 62.51 -32.99 -26.96
C ALA A 690 61.60 -34.00 -27.70
N ASP A 691 61.22 -33.70 -28.95
CA ASP A 691 61.23 -34.67 -30.07
C ASP A 691 60.64 -34.04 -31.35
N SER A 692 61.53 -33.52 -32.22
CA SER A 692 61.32 -33.44 -33.67
C SER A 692 62.63 -33.00 -34.36
N PHE A 693 63.70 -33.79 -34.20
CA PHE A 693 64.77 -33.79 -35.20
C PHE A 693 64.51 -34.98 -36.13
N ASP A 694 63.84 -34.71 -37.24
CA ASP A 694 64.00 -35.55 -38.42
C ASP A 694 64.09 -34.69 -39.68
N VAL A 695 64.79 -35.24 -40.68
CA VAL A 695 65.42 -34.49 -41.76
C VAL A 695 64.50 -34.38 -42.98
N SER A 696 64.36 -33.17 -43.53
CA SER A 696 63.93 -32.99 -44.92
C SER A 696 64.80 -31.95 -45.61
N ASP A 697 65.78 -32.45 -46.35
CA ASP A 697 66.71 -31.72 -47.22
C ASP A 697 66.01 -31.27 -48.51
N ASN A 698 65.91 -29.96 -48.76
CA ASN A 698 65.89 -29.37 -50.11
C ASN A 698 65.90 -27.82 -50.08
N ASP A 699 67.08 -27.21 -50.15
CA ASP A 699 67.25 -25.80 -50.48
C ASP A 699 67.57 -25.66 -51.99
N GLN A 700 66.57 -25.26 -52.80
CA GLN A 700 66.81 -24.79 -54.17
C GLN A 700 66.54 -23.29 -54.32
N SER A 701 67.64 -22.54 -54.30
CA SER A 701 67.92 -21.38 -55.15
C SER A 701 66.76 -20.42 -55.52
N SER A 702 66.87 -19.18 -55.03
CA SER A 702 66.88 -18.02 -55.95
C SER A 702 67.44 -16.76 -55.30
N ILE A 703 68.72 -16.49 -55.57
CA ILE A 703 69.29 -15.15 -55.44
C ILE A 703 68.79 -14.31 -56.61
N LYS A 704 68.21 -13.13 -56.33
CA LYS A 704 68.20 -12.03 -57.30
C LYS A 704 68.38 -10.69 -56.59
N VAL A 705 69.43 -10.00 -57.01
CA VAL A 705 69.87 -8.67 -56.56
C VAL A 705 69.50 -7.65 -57.65
N SER A 706 69.41 -6.36 -57.29
CA SER A 706 69.23 -5.19 -58.17
C SER A 706 67.81 -5.00 -58.71
N MET A 707 67.16 -3.82 -58.61
CA MET A 707 67.61 -2.48 -58.17
C MET A 707 66.86 -1.98 -56.93
#